data_AF-A0A1C6AKT2-F1
#
_entry.id   AF-A0A1C6AKT2-F1
#
_cell.length_a   1.000
_cell.length_b   1.000
_cell.length_c   1.000
_cell.angle_alpha   90.00
_cell.angle_beta   90.00
_cell.angle_gamma   90.00
#
_symmetry.space_group_name_H-M   'P 1'
#
loop_
_entity.id
_entity.type
_entity.pdbx_description
1 polymer ?
#
loop_
_entity_poly.entity_id
_entity_poly.type
_entity_poly.pdbx_seq_one_letter_code
_entity_poly.pdbx_strand_id
1 'polypeptide(L)'
;MRFMNDFDWKKTMQYGWRRILRALVRPFAALRLKFRRLSNPNTLVNTVVTDVQAEVKKAVSKKPESLKEYVPVGRYYAAKKLLLAILIAVILLPILYFKFLHPVIIAKFLWKTIPVNTAAQYGYTGKVKLTDPETGIILYRGPLADGRITGTGTLFDYEGNILYKGQFENEMYEGRGTLFYTNGSVEYTGEFSQNKYQGKGSLYYEDGILEYEGSFADGKYSGSGSLYDKDGTLIYEGSFDGGRYSGAGTLYGENGMLLYEGNFEKGLYEGQGTLYRNGKKVYVGAFSGGIPQGEGKEYGSTGLTDSWGTYEDGEFVAGQTVLYDENGMIEYRGEVADGQYEGKGSLYQDGELLYDGEFHESRYEGTGTLYAGTEILYQGGFQAGIYEGKGELYQDGELLYEGEFHEGQYEGKGSLYEQGKVIYEGEFKAGEYDGEGKLYQDEKPVYEGSFGKGLKEGEGILYDPVTGMSIYEGNFVKDQYEGSGILYDSKNGETLYEGTFTKGLYEGEGRLYDPETKNLIYDGTFFKGKREGDGKEYDPETKALIYEGSFREDLHDGDGTEYNKTGAKIYEGRFQLGTYSGSGVLYDPATGKVLAEGEFRNGVLLTPKAELDAAKNPTEAETEASGTEAGATESESSSGAAAASENPSGKQESAPEDTEQVPGRTKKTGIGPGYED
;
A
#
# COMPACT_ATOMS: atom_id res chain seq x y z
N MET A 1 3.32 -66.68 14.99
CA MET A 1 4.09 -66.87 16.24
C MET A 1 3.82 -65.70 17.18
N ARG A 2 3.82 -65.94 18.51
CA ARG A 2 3.24 -65.10 19.58
C ARG A 2 3.54 -63.58 19.49
N PHE A 3 2.48 -62.76 19.54
CA PHE A 3 2.50 -61.32 19.83
C PHE A 3 2.85 -61.04 21.31
N MET A 4 3.54 -59.93 21.60
CA MET A 4 3.16 -58.90 22.61
C MET A 4 4.28 -57.88 22.91
N ASN A 5 3.84 -56.64 23.17
CA ASN A 5 4.54 -55.41 23.56
C ASN A 5 5.31 -55.49 24.89
N ASP A 6 6.48 -54.83 24.95
CA ASP A 6 6.81 -53.67 25.82
C ASP A 6 8.33 -53.45 25.83
N PHE A 7 8.78 -52.24 25.46
CA PHE A 7 10.20 -51.88 25.35
C PHE A 7 10.55 -50.72 26.31
N ASP A 8 11.33 -51.03 27.35
CA ASP A 8 11.83 -50.08 28.35
C ASP A 8 13.19 -49.49 27.92
N TRP A 9 13.17 -48.19 27.61
CA TRP A 9 14.27 -47.34 27.17
C TRP A 9 15.50 -47.31 28.11
N LYS A 10 15.35 -47.60 29.41
CA LYS A 10 16.47 -47.47 30.36
C LYS A 10 17.49 -48.63 30.33
N LYS A 11 17.21 -49.73 29.63
CA LYS A 11 18.16 -50.86 29.49
C LYS A 11 19.04 -50.80 28.23
N THR A 12 18.73 -49.93 27.27
CA THR A 12 19.35 -49.93 25.94
C THR A 12 20.65 -49.14 25.87
N MET A 13 20.82 -48.09 26.69
CA MET A 13 22.06 -47.30 26.71
C MET A 13 23.26 -48.00 27.39
N GLN A 14 23.04 -48.94 28.31
CA GLN A 14 24.14 -49.75 28.86
C GLN A 14 24.64 -50.85 27.89
N TYR A 15 23.92 -51.05 26.77
CA TYR A 15 24.23 -52.10 25.79
C TYR A 15 25.20 -51.64 24.68
N GLY A 16 25.23 -50.33 24.36
CA GLY A 16 26.11 -49.76 23.33
C GLY A 16 27.59 -49.77 23.70
N TRP A 17 27.94 -49.32 24.92
CA TRP A 17 29.34 -49.23 25.36
C TRP A 17 29.99 -50.62 25.54
N ARG A 18 29.20 -51.62 25.92
CA ARG A 18 29.65 -53.02 26.01
C ARG A 18 29.69 -53.72 24.64
N ARG A 19 29.19 -53.14 23.55
CA ARG A 19 29.17 -53.73 22.20
C ARG A 19 30.47 -53.42 21.43
N ILE A 20 31.06 -52.25 21.64
CA ILE A 20 32.35 -51.86 21.04
C ILE A 20 33.51 -52.60 21.71
N LEU A 21 33.52 -52.70 23.04
CA LEU A 21 34.49 -53.52 23.79
C LEU A 21 34.30 -55.03 23.57
N ARG A 22 33.09 -55.50 23.22
CA ARG A 22 32.86 -56.90 22.84
C ARG A 22 33.21 -57.21 21.39
N ALA A 23 33.17 -56.25 20.46
CA ALA A 23 33.51 -56.50 19.05
C ALA A 23 35.02 -56.76 18.86
N LEU A 24 35.89 -56.05 19.58
CA LEU A 24 37.34 -56.25 19.51
C LEU A 24 37.85 -57.49 20.26
N VAL A 25 37.10 -57.98 21.27
CA VAL A 25 37.49 -59.17 22.05
C VAL A 25 36.72 -60.43 21.64
N ARG A 26 35.67 -60.35 20.79
CA ARG A 26 34.81 -61.49 20.41
C ARG A 26 35.49 -62.61 19.62
N PRO A 27 36.49 -62.39 18.75
CA PRO A 27 37.22 -63.51 18.15
C PRO A 27 37.96 -64.33 19.23
N PHE A 28 38.40 -63.67 20.31
CA PHE A 28 39.20 -64.29 21.37
C PHE A 28 38.36 -64.77 22.58
N ALA A 29 37.22 -64.15 22.87
CA ALA A 29 36.29 -64.57 23.93
C ALA A 29 35.35 -65.71 23.49
N ALA A 30 34.95 -65.76 22.21
CA ALA A 30 34.13 -66.86 21.68
C ALA A 30 34.95 -68.16 21.56
N LEU A 31 36.25 -68.07 21.25
CA LEU A 31 37.18 -69.20 21.35
C LEU A 31 37.34 -69.65 22.80
N ARG A 32 37.48 -68.72 23.75
CA ARG A 32 37.66 -68.99 25.19
C ARG A 32 36.43 -69.59 25.88
N LEU A 33 35.21 -69.26 25.43
CA LEU A 33 33.97 -69.77 26.03
C LEU A 33 33.48 -71.09 25.41
N LYS A 34 33.74 -71.36 24.13
CA LYS A 34 33.53 -72.70 23.55
C LYS A 34 34.55 -73.73 24.04
N PHE A 35 35.75 -73.30 24.44
CA PHE A 35 36.71 -74.15 25.17
C PHE A 35 36.26 -74.45 26.61
N ARG A 36 35.40 -73.61 27.21
CA ARG A 36 34.97 -73.69 28.62
C ARG A 36 33.71 -74.54 28.88
N ARG A 37 33.11 -75.16 27.85
CA ARG A 37 32.04 -76.17 27.99
C ARG A 37 32.43 -77.58 27.54
N LEU A 38 33.65 -77.76 27.01
CA LEU A 38 34.19 -79.07 26.63
C LEU A 38 35.52 -79.43 27.34
N SER A 39 35.88 -78.71 28.41
CA SER A 39 36.98 -79.16 29.26
C SER A 39 36.79 -78.60 30.68
N ASN A 40 36.63 -79.51 31.65
CA ASN A 40 36.97 -79.23 33.04
C ASN A 40 38.47 -79.55 33.17
N PRO A 41 39.39 -78.57 33.02
CA PRO A 41 40.78 -78.86 32.67
C PRO A 41 41.66 -79.18 33.88
N ASN A 42 41.10 -79.42 35.07
CA ASN A 42 41.91 -79.71 36.26
C ASN A 42 41.78 -81.14 36.81
N THR A 43 40.85 -81.98 36.34
CA THR A 43 40.68 -83.34 36.90
C THR A 43 40.53 -84.47 35.88
N LEU A 44 40.52 -84.18 34.56
CA LEU A 44 40.42 -85.24 33.54
C LEU A 44 41.47 -85.06 32.43
N VAL A 45 41.70 -83.82 31.98
CA VAL A 45 42.83 -83.51 31.10
C VAL A 45 44.14 -83.55 31.89
N ASN A 46 44.22 -82.93 33.08
CA ASN A 46 45.41 -83.05 33.94
C ASN A 46 45.59 -84.43 34.58
N THR A 47 44.67 -85.38 34.45
CA THR A 47 44.87 -86.75 34.97
C THR A 47 45.24 -87.66 33.82
N VAL A 48 44.53 -87.61 32.69
CA VAL A 48 44.88 -88.42 31.52
C VAL A 48 46.11 -87.88 30.79
N VAL A 49 46.28 -86.56 30.62
CA VAL A 49 47.49 -86.00 29.99
C VAL A 49 48.68 -86.13 30.93
N THR A 50 48.50 -86.03 32.25
CA THR A 50 49.63 -86.13 33.19
C THR A 50 49.98 -87.59 33.51
N ASP A 51 49.02 -88.52 33.51
CA ASP A 51 49.27 -89.96 33.52
C ASP A 51 49.87 -90.42 32.19
N VAL A 52 49.36 -89.97 31.03
CA VAL A 52 49.98 -90.29 29.73
C VAL A 52 51.34 -89.61 29.60
N GLN A 53 51.54 -88.37 30.08
CA GLN A 53 52.86 -87.74 30.12
C GLN A 53 53.77 -88.43 31.13
N ALA A 54 53.29 -88.92 32.28
CA ALA A 54 54.10 -89.67 33.25
C ALA A 54 54.48 -91.04 32.71
N GLU A 55 53.58 -91.71 31.99
CA GLU A 55 53.81 -93.04 31.41
C GLU A 55 54.64 -92.96 30.12
N VAL A 56 54.44 -91.93 29.28
CA VAL A 56 55.31 -91.61 28.15
C VAL A 56 56.68 -91.13 28.63
N LYS A 57 56.75 -90.32 29.69
CA LYS A 57 58.02 -89.92 30.32
C LYS A 57 58.71 -91.15 30.92
N LYS A 58 58.03 -92.05 31.63
CA LYS A 58 58.57 -93.38 32.04
C LYS A 58 59.04 -94.24 30.87
N ALA A 59 58.29 -94.23 29.76
CA ALA A 59 58.60 -95.02 28.57
C ALA A 59 59.78 -94.46 27.75
N VAL A 60 60.02 -93.13 27.83
CA VAL A 60 61.02 -92.41 27.02
C VAL A 60 62.24 -91.96 27.85
N SER A 61 62.15 -91.82 29.18
CA SER A 61 63.22 -91.27 30.02
C SER A 61 64.28 -92.29 30.45
N LYS A 62 64.00 -93.59 30.35
CA LYS A 62 65.03 -94.63 30.56
C LYS A 62 65.63 -94.98 29.21
N LYS A 63 66.89 -94.58 28.99
CA LYS A 63 67.65 -94.89 27.77
C LYS A 63 67.69 -96.42 27.61
N PRO A 64 67.41 -97.01 26.44
CA PRO A 64 67.43 -98.46 26.30
C PRO A 64 68.86 -98.97 26.52
N GLU A 65 69.03 -99.89 27.48
CA GLU A 65 70.35 -100.36 27.94
C GLU A 65 70.85 -101.58 27.14
N SER A 66 70.04 -102.14 26.23
CA SER A 66 70.44 -103.28 25.38
C SER A 66 69.92 -103.22 23.94
N LEU A 67 70.69 -103.80 23.00
CA LEU A 67 70.37 -103.91 21.57
C LEU A 67 69.05 -104.66 21.30
N LYS A 68 68.58 -105.52 22.22
CA LYS A 68 67.31 -106.27 22.08
C LYS A 68 66.06 -105.39 22.22
N GLU A 69 66.20 -104.17 22.73
CA GLU A 69 65.12 -103.20 22.89
C GLU A 69 64.95 -102.27 21.69
N TYR A 70 65.81 -102.44 20.68
CA TYR A 70 65.72 -101.77 19.40
C TYR A 70 65.19 -102.72 18.32
N VAL A 71 64.54 -102.15 17.31
CA VAL A 71 64.18 -102.85 16.08
C VAL A 71 64.94 -102.16 14.93
N PRO A 72 65.61 -102.91 14.05
CA PRO A 72 66.19 -102.34 12.84
C PRO A 72 65.06 -101.84 11.94
N VAL A 73 65.08 -100.55 11.63
CA VAL A 73 64.16 -99.88 10.70
C VAL A 73 65.04 -99.28 9.59
N GLY A 74 65.21 -100.04 8.51
CA GLY A 74 66.12 -99.69 7.42
C GLY A 74 67.57 -99.63 7.89
N ARG A 75 68.21 -98.45 7.76
CA ARG A 75 69.61 -98.23 8.18
C ARG A 75 69.76 -97.79 9.64
N TYR A 76 68.66 -97.61 10.36
CA TYR A 76 68.64 -97.07 11.72
C TYR A 76 68.01 -98.07 12.70
N TYR A 77 68.28 -97.87 13.99
CA TYR A 77 67.66 -98.64 15.08
C TYR A 77 66.66 -97.75 15.82
N ALA A 78 65.37 -98.10 15.77
CA ALA A 78 64.33 -97.38 16.49
C ALA A 78 64.01 -98.12 17.80
N ALA A 79 63.90 -97.38 18.90
CA ALA A 79 63.55 -97.97 20.18
C ALA A 79 62.10 -98.50 20.14
N LYS A 80 61.87 -99.74 20.60
CA LYS A 80 60.53 -100.37 20.61
C LYS A 80 59.48 -99.50 21.31
N LYS A 81 59.85 -98.81 22.40
CA LYS A 81 58.96 -97.92 23.16
C LYS A 81 58.60 -96.63 22.40
N LEU A 82 59.51 -96.10 21.59
CA LEU A 82 59.22 -94.95 20.72
C LEU A 82 58.26 -95.37 19.60
N LEU A 83 58.48 -96.54 18.98
CA LEU A 83 57.56 -97.08 17.98
C LEU A 83 56.17 -97.36 18.57
N LEU A 84 56.09 -97.84 19.82
CA LEU A 84 54.82 -98.01 20.54
C LEU A 84 54.12 -96.66 20.79
N ALA A 85 54.86 -95.62 21.21
CA ALA A 85 54.29 -94.29 21.43
C ALA A 85 53.79 -93.65 20.10
N ILE A 86 54.53 -93.83 19.00
CA ILE A 86 54.10 -93.40 17.67
C ILE A 86 52.86 -94.18 17.23
N LEU A 87 52.81 -95.50 17.43
CA LEU A 87 51.64 -96.34 17.13
C LEU A 87 50.40 -95.85 17.92
N ILE A 88 50.55 -95.57 19.21
CA ILE A 88 49.49 -95.04 20.06
C ILE A 88 49.00 -93.68 19.52
N ALA A 89 49.92 -92.78 19.13
CA ALA A 89 49.55 -91.48 18.55
C ALA A 89 48.84 -91.61 17.19
N VAL A 90 49.28 -92.55 16.34
CA VAL A 90 48.67 -92.84 15.03
C VAL A 90 47.25 -93.41 15.18
N ILE A 91 46.94 -94.10 16.30
CA ILE A 91 45.58 -94.57 16.61
C ILE A 91 44.74 -93.47 17.28
N LEU A 92 45.32 -92.71 18.21
CA LEU A 92 44.59 -91.68 18.98
C LEU A 92 44.22 -90.45 18.15
N LEU A 93 45.11 -89.96 17.29
CA LEU A 93 44.87 -88.74 16.52
C LEU A 93 43.66 -88.86 15.57
N PRO A 94 43.47 -89.96 14.81
CA PRO A 94 42.25 -90.18 14.04
C PRO A 94 41.01 -90.26 14.93
N ILE A 95 41.06 -90.98 16.06
CA ILE A 95 39.90 -91.07 16.99
C ILE A 95 39.52 -89.67 17.49
N LEU A 96 40.51 -88.86 17.87
CA LEU A 96 40.29 -87.50 18.36
C LEU A 96 39.78 -86.58 17.25
N TYR A 97 40.29 -86.73 16.01
CA TYR A 97 39.77 -86.07 14.83
C TYR A 97 38.30 -86.45 14.55
N PHE A 98 37.99 -87.74 14.40
CA PHE A 98 36.65 -88.24 14.06
C PHE A 98 35.62 -87.97 15.16
N LYS A 99 36.03 -87.96 16.44
CA LYS A 99 35.13 -87.73 17.58
C LYS A 99 34.87 -86.25 17.86
N PHE A 100 35.85 -85.37 17.66
CA PHE A 100 35.75 -83.97 18.09
C PHE A 100 35.84 -82.94 16.96
N LEU A 101 36.68 -83.15 15.94
CA LEU A 101 36.86 -82.20 14.84
C LEU A 101 35.94 -82.50 13.65
N HIS A 102 35.81 -83.76 13.26
CA HIS A 102 35.05 -84.18 12.09
C HIS A 102 33.56 -83.80 12.13
N PRO A 103 32.84 -83.93 13.28
CA PRO A 103 31.44 -83.50 13.36
C PRO A 103 31.28 -81.99 13.14
N VAL A 104 32.23 -81.20 13.63
CA VAL A 104 32.25 -79.74 13.48
C VAL A 104 32.55 -79.34 12.03
N ILE A 105 33.49 -80.05 11.38
CA ILE A 105 33.84 -79.84 9.97
C ILE A 105 32.65 -80.24 9.07
N ILE A 106 32.06 -81.42 9.30
CA ILE A 106 30.86 -81.90 8.58
C ILE A 106 29.72 -80.91 8.74
N ALA A 107 29.38 -80.45 9.95
CA ALA A 107 28.27 -79.54 10.19
C ALA A 107 28.44 -78.16 9.52
N LYS A 108 29.68 -77.78 9.20
CA LYS A 108 29.99 -76.52 8.49
C LYS A 108 29.83 -76.65 6.96
N PHE A 109 30.01 -77.85 6.40
CA PHE A 109 30.07 -78.08 4.95
C PHE A 109 28.93 -78.95 4.38
N LEU A 110 28.37 -79.88 5.15
CA LEU A 110 27.29 -80.78 4.74
C LEU A 110 25.95 -80.35 5.35
N TRP A 111 24.88 -80.57 4.59
CA TRP A 111 23.51 -80.26 5.00
C TRP A 111 22.94 -81.42 5.82
N LYS A 112 22.38 -81.15 7.01
CA LYS A 112 21.62 -82.14 7.79
C LYS A 112 20.12 -81.87 7.68
N THR A 113 19.32 -82.89 7.38
CA THR A 113 17.85 -82.78 7.38
C THR A 113 17.31 -83.08 8.78
N ILE A 114 16.48 -82.20 9.34
CA ILE A 114 15.93 -82.32 10.70
C ILE A 114 14.46 -81.88 10.68
N PRO A 115 13.50 -82.71 11.12
CA PRO A 115 12.12 -82.24 11.28
C PRO A 115 12.03 -81.15 12.36
N VAL A 116 11.24 -80.10 12.12
CA VAL A 116 11.08 -79.00 13.09
C VAL A 116 10.50 -79.51 14.42
N ASN A 117 10.79 -78.79 15.51
CA ASN A 117 10.29 -79.09 16.87
C ASN A 117 10.69 -80.47 17.43
N THR A 118 11.74 -81.10 16.86
CA THR A 118 12.26 -82.37 17.38
C THR A 118 13.45 -82.19 18.30
N ALA A 119 13.70 -83.18 19.16
CA ALA A 119 14.91 -83.25 20.01
C ALA A 119 16.21 -83.07 19.22
N ALA A 120 16.22 -83.44 17.93
CA ALA A 120 17.38 -83.31 17.05
C ALA A 120 17.71 -81.87 16.63
N GLN A 121 16.75 -80.94 16.71
CA GLN A 121 16.94 -79.52 16.43
C GLN A 121 17.56 -78.79 17.63
N TYR A 122 17.13 -79.10 18.86
CA TYR A 122 17.57 -78.41 20.07
C TYR A 122 19.10 -78.50 20.25
N GLY A 123 19.75 -77.35 20.40
CA GLY A 123 21.20 -77.25 20.56
C GLY A 123 22.02 -77.50 19.30
N TYR A 124 21.40 -77.79 18.15
CA TYR A 124 22.12 -78.03 16.91
C TYR A 124 22.77 -76.74 16.37
N THR A 125 24.01 -76.87 15.90
CA THR A 125 24.75 -75.78 15.25
C THR A 125 25.35 -76.28 13.94
N GLY A 126 25.03 -75.64 12.81
CA GLY A 126 25.48 -76.04 11.48
C GLY A 126 24.44 -75.79 10.40
N LYS A 127 24.74 -76.17 9.15
CA LYS A 127 23.79 -76.05 8.03
C LYS A 127 22.71 -77.14 8.10
N VAL A 128 21.45 -76.75 7.96
CA VAL A 128 20.28 -77.65 8.01
C VAL A 128 19.33 -77.46 6.84
N LYS A 129 18.54 -78.51 6.59
CA LYS A 129 17.22 -78.44 5.96
C LYS A 129 16.20 -78.80 7.04
N LEU A 130 15.46 -77.83 7.54
CA LEU A 130 14.34 -78.08 8.44
C LEU A 130 13.13 -78.51 7.63
N THR A 131 12.47 -79.58 8.03
CA THR A 131 11.28 -80.11 7.32
C THR A 131 10.06 -80.16 8.23
N ASP A 132 8.88 -80.04 7.65
CA ASP A 132 7.64 -80.36 8.30
C ASP A 132 7.59 -81.87 8.67
N PRO A 133 7.19 -82.26 9.90
CA PRO A 133 7.19 -83.67 10.30
C PRO A 133 6.16 -84.54 9.58
N GLU A 134 5.07 -83.96 9.07
CA GLU A 134 3.96 -84.69 8.47
C GLU A 134 4.12 -84.84 6.96
N THR A 135 4.44 -83.74 6.29
CA THR A 135 4.52 -83.65 4.83
C THR A 135 5.94 -83.85 4.28
N GLY A 136 6.97 -83.66 5.12
CA GLY A 136 8.37 -83.70 4.70
C GLY A 136 8.82 -82.48 3.89
N ILE A 137 7.95 -81.48 3.70
CA ILE A 137 8.25 -80.24 2.98
C ILE A 137 9.36 -79.48 3.71
N ILE A 138 10.30 -78.89 2.97
CA ILE A 138 11.40 -78.10 3.55
C ILE A 138 10.82 -76.75 3.97
N LEU A 139 10.87 -76.43 5.26
CA LEU A 139 10.43 -75.14 5.82
C LEU A 139 11.60 -74.15 5.96
N TYR A 140 12.83 -74.62 6.11
CA TYR A 140 14.00 -73.73 6.18
C TYR A 140 15.27 -74.39 5.67
N ARG A 141 16.11 -73.62 4.97
CA ARG A 141 17.42 -74.01 4.49
C ARG A 141 18.46 -72.96 4.88
N GLY A 142 19.29 -73.26 5.87
CA GLY A 142 20.36 -72.35 6.31
C GLY A 142 21.05 -72.79 7.60
N PRO A 143 21.84 -71.92 8.24
CA PRO A 143 22.49 -72.22 9.51
C PRO A 143 21.54 -72.19 10.71
N LEU A 144 21.76 -73.09 11.66
CA LEU A 144 21.32 -72.92 13.05
C LEU A 144 22.48 -72.59 13.96
N ALA A 145 22.21 -71.85 15.03
CA ALA A 145 23.04 -71.74 16.22
C ALA A 145 22.21 -72.06 17.45
N ASP A 146 22.64 -73.06 18.23
CA ASP A 146 21.93 -73.52 19.43
C ASP A 146 20.45 -73.87 19.18
N GLY A 147 20.15 -74.45 18.01
CA GLY A 147 18.80 -74.82 17.58
C GLY A 147 17.96 -73.70 16.97
N ARG A 148 18.47 -72.46 16.96
CA ARG A 148 17.80 -71.27 16.42
C ARG A 148 18.30 -70.89 15.05
N ILE A 149 17.40 -70.41 14.19
CA ILE A 149 17.71 -69.92 12.84
C ILE A 149 18.63 -68.70 12.91
N THR A 150 19.73 -68.71 12.15
CA THR A 150 20.70 -67.61 12.10
C THR A 150 21.50 -67.58 10.79
N GLY A 151 22.13 -66.44 10.47
CA GLY A 151 22.94 -66.26 9.27
C GLY A 151 22.09 -66.26 8.00
N THR A 152 22.71 -66.45 6.84
CA THR A 152 21.99 -66.40 5.56
C THR A 152 21.27 -67.72 5.27
N GLY A 153 19.97 -67.67 5.04
CA GLY A 153 19.14 -68.84 4.72
C GLY A 153 17.91 -68.52 3.87
N THR A 154 17.11 -69.55 3.61
CA THR A 154 15.84 -69.46 2.88
C THR A 154 14.75 -70.12 3.72
N LEU A 155 13.69 -69.39 3.99
CA LEU A 155 12.47 -69.84 4.67
C LEU A 155 11.40 -70.14 3.61
N PHE A 156 10.63 -71.18 3.84
CA PHE A 156 9.54 -71.63 2.96
C PHE A 156 8.25 -71.76 3.78
N ASP A 157 7.10 -71.64 3.11
CA ASP A 157 5.80 -71.96 3.69
C ASP A 157 5.54 -73.49 3.73
N TYR A 158 4.34 -73.87 4.14
CA TYR A 158 3.90 -75.27 4.19
C TYR A 158 3.55 -75.87 2.82
N GLU A 159 3.54 -75.08 1.75
CA GLU A 159 3.34 -75.53 0.38
C GLU A 159 4.69 -75.66 -0.38
N GLY A 160 5.78 -75.16 0.23
CA GLY A 160 7.12 -75.16 -0.34
C GLY A 160 7.46 -73.90 -1.13
N ASN A 161 6.62 -72.86 -1.09
CA ASN A 161 6.91 -71.56 -1.67
C ASN A 161 7.91 -70.81 -0.79
N ILE A 162 8.78 -70.01 -1.40
CA ILE A 162 9.75 -69.21 -0.65
C ILE A 162 9.01 -68.08 0.05
N LEU A 163 9.18 -67.93 1.36
CA LEU A 163 8.68 -66.78 2.12
C LEU A 163 9.76 -65.71 2.27
N TYR A 164 11.00 -66.11 2.57
CA TYR A 164 12.09 -65.17 2.82
C TYR A 164 13.45 -65.76 2.42
N LYS A 165 14.31 -64.95 1.84
CA LYS A 165 15.70 -65.28 1.53
C LYS A 165 16.60 -64.15 1.99
N GLY A 166 17.39 -64.38 3.03
CA GLY A 166 18.21 -63.33 3.60
C GLY A 166 18.90 -63.74 4.89
N GLN A 167 19.31 -62.73 5.64
CA GLN A 167 20.00 -62.88 6.91
C GLN A 167 19.01 -63.04 8.07
N PHE A 168 19.40 -63.87 9.03
CA PHE A 168 18.62 -64.13 10.24
C PHE A 168 19.46 -63.91 11.50
N GLU A 169 18.86 -63.33 12.54
CA GLU A 169 19.42 -63.31 13.90
C GLU A 169 18.35 -63.74 14.91
N ASN A 170 18.60 -64.85 15.62
CA ASN A 170 17.67 -65.42 16.60
C ASN A 170 16.26 -65.63 16.05
N GLU A 171 16.13 -66.27 14.89
CA GLU A 171 14.86 -66.58 14.22
C GLU A 171 14.12 -65.36 13.65
N MET A 172 14.69 -64.16 13.75
CA MET A 172 14.14 -62.95 13.14
C MET A 172 14.88 -62.59 11.85
N TYR A 173 14.19 -61.98 10.90
CA TYR A 173 14.81 -61.33 9.73
C TYR A 173 15.68 -60.17 10.22
N GLU A 174 16.93 -60.13 9.74
CA GLU A 174 17.92 -59.15 10.13
C GLU A 174 18.83 -58.86 8.93
N GLY A 175 19.35 -57.65 8.78
CA GLY A 175 20.24 -57.30 7.67
C GLY A 175 19.58 -57.46 6.29
N ARG A 176 20.36 -57.73 5.24
CA ARG A 176 19.81 -57.75 3.87
C ARG A 176 19.04 -59.04 3.56
N GLY A 177 17.86 -58.90 2.96
CA GLY A 177 17.05 -60.02 2.49
C GLY A 177 15.95 -59.64 1.51
N THR A 178 15.26 -60.65 1.02
CA THR A 178 14.09 -60.55 0.13
C THR A 178 12.94 -61.35 0.73
N LEU A 179 11.81 -60.71 0.95
CA LEU A 179 10.53 -61.28 1.39
C LEU A 179 9.63 -61.46 0.16
N PHE A 180 8.80 -62.50 0.15
CA PHE A 180 7.98 -62.90 -0.99
C PHE A 180 6.53 -63.12 -0.54
N TYR A 181 5.60 -62.76 -1.43
CA TYR A 181 4.19 -63.15 -1.31
C TYR A 181 4.01 -64.64 -1.57
N THR A 182 2.85 -65.19 -1.19
CA THR A 182 2.51 -66.61 -1.41
C THR A 182 2.45 -67.00 -2.88
N ASN A 183 2.17 -66.04 -3.77
CA ASN A 183 2.20 -66.25 -5.23
C ASN A 183 3.63 -66.30 -5.81
N GLY A 184 4.66 -66.05 -4.98
CA GLY A 184 6.07 -66.04 -5.36
C GLY A 184 6.61 -64.72 -5.89
N SER A 185 5.79 -63.66 -6.02
CA SER A 185 6.27 -62.31 -6.32
C SER A 185 7.03 -61.74 -5.13
N VAL A 186 7.94 -60.80 -5.41
CA VAL A 186 8.71 -60.14 -4.35
C VAL A 186 7.77 -59.20 -3.61
N GLU A 187 7.73 -59.29 -2.28
CA GLU A 187 7.04 -58.31 -1.43
C GLU A 187 8.00 -57.18 -1.08
N TYR A 188 9.20 -57.51 -0.59
CA TYR A 188 10.19 -56.51 -0.18
C TYR A 188 11.61 -57.00 -0.41
N THR A 189 12.49 -56.12 -0.86
CA THR A 189 13.94 -56.36 -0.93
C THR A 189 14.68 -55.21 -0.27
N GLY A 190 15.49 -55.50 0.74
CA GLY A 190 16.15 -54.43 1.51
C GLY A 190 16.76 -54.90 2.81
N GLU A 191 16.95 -53.96 3.74
CA GLU A 191 17.46 -54.25 5.07
C GLU A 191 16.32 -54.52 6.07
N PHE A 192 16.58 -55.42 7.01
CA PHE A 192 15.65 -55.81 8.06
C PHE A 192 16.30 -55.58 9.43
N SER A 193 15.49 -55.24 10.41
CA SER A 193 15.88 -55.38 11.82
C SER A 193 14.70 -55.89 12.63
N GLN A 194 14.90 -56.99 13.36
CA GLN A 194 13.86 -57.62 14.17
C GLN A 194 12.52 -57.85 13.43
N ASN A 195 12.59 -58.44 12.22
CA ASN A 195 11.44 -58.67 11.31
C ASN A 195 10.80 -57.44 10.67
N LYS A 196 11.28 -56.23 10.94
CA LYS A 196 10.75 -55.00 10.33
C LYS A 196 11.64 -54.52 9.20
N TYR A 197 11.05 -53.86 8.21
CA TYR A 197 11.80 -53.14 7.18
C TYR A 197 12.62 -52.02 7.83
N GLN A 198 13.88 -51.91 7.43
CA GLN A 198 14.85 -50.97 7.98
C GLN A 198 15.79 -50.51 6.86
N GLY A 199 16.39 -49.33 6.98
CA GLY A 199 17.41 -48.89 6.02
C GLY A 199 16.85 -48.77 4.60
N LYS A 200 17.69 -48.96 3.58
CA LYS A 200 17.22 -48.84 2.18
C LYS A 200 16.56 -50.12 1.70
N GLY A 201 15.45 -49.98 0.96
CA GLY A 201 14.77 -51.10 0.32
C GLY A 201 13.72 -50.69 -0.71
N SER A 202 13.16 -51.70 -1.37
CA SER A 202 12.09 -51.59 -2.34
C SER A 202 10.95 -52.51 -1.92
N LEU A 203 9.74 -51.97 -1.81
CA LEU A 203 8.49 -52.65 -1.49
C LEU A 203 7.63 -52.72 -2.75
N TYR A 204 6.93 -53.83 -2.96
CA TYR A 204 6.15 -54.10 -4.16
C TYR A 204 4.74 -54.56 -3.80
N TYR A 205 3.79 -54.25 -4.66
CA TYR A 205 2.47 -54.85 -4.66
C TYR A 205 2.52 -56.33 -5.07
N GLU A 206 1.46 -57.08 -4.79
CA GLU A 206 1.40 -58.53 -5.04
C GLU A 206 1.53 -58.91 -6.53
N ASP A 207 1.17 -58.00 -7.44
CA ASP A 207 1.37 -58.12 -8.89
C ASP A 207 2.81 -57.84 -9.35
N GLY A 208 3.70 -57.43 -8.43
CA GLY A 208 5.11 -57.13 -8.68
C GLY A 208 5.38 -55.68 -9.08
N ILE A 209 4.37 -54.80 -9.10
CA ILE A 209 4.56 -53.37 -9.35
C ILE A 209 5.23 -52.73 -8.14
N LEU A 210 6.21 -51.85 -8.38
CA LEU A 210 6.92 -51.14 -7.32
C LEU A 210 5.93 -50.24 -6.57
N GLU A 211 5.82 -50.42 -5.25
CA GLU A 211 5.01 -49.55 -4.39
C GLU A 211 5.87 -48.41 -3.85
N TYR A 212 7.04 -48.73 -3.31
CA TYR A 212 7.92 -47.74 -2.69
C TYR A 212 9.39 -48.13 -2.83
N GLU A 213 10.25 -47.17 -3.18
CA GLU A 213 11.70 -47.30 -3.11
C GLU A 213 12.27 -46.18 -2.25
N GLY A 214 12.97 -46.53 -1.17
CA GLY A 214 13.47 -45.51 -0.25
C GLY A 214 13.99 -46.07 1.05
N SER A 215 13.96 -45.23 2.10
CA SER A 215 14.43 -45.63 3.42
C SER A 215 13.28 -46.05 4.33
N PHE A 216 13.54 -47.01 5.21
CA PHE A 216 12.58 -47.56 6.16
C PHE A 216 13.11 -47.44 7.59
N ALA A 217 12.20 -47.15 8.51
CA ALA A 217 12.45 -47.17 9.94
C ALA A 217 11.26 -47.82 10.63
N ASP A 218 11.52 -48.87 11.42
CA ASP A 218 10.46 -49.61 12.14
C ASP A 218 9.30 -50.08 11.24
N GLY A 219 9.59 -50.47 9.99
CA GLY A 219 8.59 -50.95 9.04
C GLY A 219 7.78 -49.85 8.33
N LYS A 220 8.09 -48.56 8.56
CA LYS A 220 7.43 -47.43 7.92
C LYS A 220 8.37 -46.70 6.98
N TYR A 221 7.82 -45.99 5.98
CA TYR A 221 8.57 -45.09 5.12
C TYR A 221 9.24 -43.99 5.96
N SER A 222 10.50 -43.70 5.64
CA SER A 222 11.34 -42.74 6.37
C SER A 222 12.40 -42.17 5.44
N GLY A 223 12.95 -41.00 5.77
CA GLY A 223 14.00 -40.39 4.94
C GLY A 223 13.54 -40.19 3.49
N SER A 224 14.47 -40.16 2.54
CA SER A 224 14.13 -39.96 1.13
C SER A 224 13.60 -41.24 0.48
N GLY A 225 12.58 -41.11 -0.37
CA GLY A 225 12.06 -42.19 -1.21
C GLY A 225 11.04 -41.72 -2.25
N SER A 226 10.60 -42.68 -3.07
CA SER A 226 9.62 -42.52 -4.14
C SER A 226 8.49 -43.52 -3.94
N LEU A 227 7.26 -43.04 -3.98
CA LEU A 227 6.02 -43.79 -3.78
C LEU A 227 5.22 -43.84 -5.09
N TYR A 228 4.68 -45.00 -5.41
CA TYR A 228 3.98 -45.28 -6.67
C TYR A 228 2.60 -45.91 -6.41
N ASP A 229 1.66 -45.67 -7.32
CA ASP A 229 0.35 -46.33 -7.32
C ASP A 229 0.42 -47.75 -7.89
N LYS A 230 -0.73 -48.43 -7.93
CA LYS A 230 -0.84 -49.80 -8.46
C LYS A 230 -0.67 -49.90 -9.97
N ASP A 231 -0.66 -48.79 -10.69
CA ASP A 231 -0.38 -48.75 -12.13
C ASP A 231 1.11 -48.44 -12.39
N GLY A 232 1.89 -48.16 -11.33
CA GLY A 232 3.30 -47.78 -11.41
C GLY A 232 3.51 -46.28 -11.66
N THR A 233 2.47 -45.47 -11.51
CA THR A 233 2.56 -44.00 -11.63
C THR A 233 3.16 -43.43 -10.35
N LEU A 234 4.14 -42.54 -10.48
CA LEU A 234 4.75 -41.84 -9.35
C LEU A 234 3.69 -40.95 -8.67
N ILE A 235 3.47 -41.17 -7.37
CA ILE A 235 2.58 -40.36 -6.51
C ILE A 235 3.38 -39.29 -5.80
N TYR A 236 4.55 -39.65 -5.25
CA TYR A 236 5.34 -38.74 -4.44
C TYR A 236 6.83 -39.09 -4.50
N GLU A 237 7.68 -38.07 -4.59
CA GLU A 237 9.13 -38.19 -4.44
C GLU A 237 9.59 -37.14 -3.42
N GLY A 238 10.21 -37.56 -2.33
CA GLY A 238 10.59 -36.63 -1.27
C GLY A 238 10.95 -37.30 0.04
N SER A 239 10.85 -36.56 1.14
CA SER A 239 11.16 -37.09 2.47
C SER A 239 9.92 -37.63 3.20
N PHE A 240 10.15 -38.64 4.03
CA PHE A 240 9.13 -39.32 4.81
C PHE A 240 9.53 -39.31 6.29
N ASP A 241 8.53 -39.15 7.17
CA ASP A 241 8.67 -39.37 8.61
C ASP A 241 7.47 -40.19 9.12
N GLY A 242 7.75 -41.37 9.70
CA GLY A 242 6.72 -42.25 10.23
C GLY A 242 5.64 -42.67 9.21
N GLY A 243 5.98 -42.76 7.93
CA GLY A 243 5.04 -43.09 6.85
C GLY A 243 4.28 -41.91 6.24
N ARG A 244 4.54 -40.67 6.69
CA ARG A 244 3.91 -39.45 6.15
C ARG A 244 4.93 -38.61 5.39
N TYR A 245 4.46 -37.84 4.40
CA TYR A 245 5.31 -36.87 3.71
C TYR A 245 5.86 -35.83 4.70
N SER A 246 7.13 -35.50 4.57
CA SER A 246 7.82 -34.54 5.41
C SER A 246 8.94 -33.85 4.62
N GLY A 247 9.39 -32.69 5.08
CA GLY A 247 10.48 -31.94 4.44
C GLY A 247 10.19 -31.62 2.97
N ALA A 248 11.23 -31.45 2.17
CA ALA A 248 11.08 -31.18 0.75
C ALA A 248 10.58 -32.41 -0.02
N GLY A 249 9.63 -32.20 -0.93
CA GLY A 249 9.16 -33.22 -1.85
C GLY A 249 8.27 -32.68 -2.97
N THR A 250 7.94 -33.58 -3.89
CA THR A 250 7.09 -33.34 -5.05
C THR A 250 5.95 -34.34 -5.03
N LEU A 251 4.73 -33.83 -5.06
CA LEU A 251 3.49 -34.60 -5.10
C LEU A 251 2.89 -34.53 -6.50
N TYR A 252 2.46 -35.68 -6.99
CA TYR A 252 1.87 -35.89 -8.29
C TYR A 252 0.40 -36.32 -8.11
N GLY A 253 -0.49 -35.76 -8.92
CA GLY A 253 -1.90 -36.14 -9.00
C GLY A 253 -2.15 -37.19 -10.09
N GLU A 254 -3.37 -37.19 -10.63
CA GLU A 254 -3.79 -38.12 -11.69
C GLU A 254 -2.87 -38.06 -12.92
N ASN A 255 -2.58 -39.22 -13.51
CA ASN A 255 -1.70 -39.39 -14.68
C ASN A 255 -0.28 -38.84 -14.49
N GLY A 256 0.19 -38.68 -13.24
CA GLY A 256 1.52 -38.16 -12.94
C GLY A 256 1.67 -36.65 -13.16
N MET A 257 0.57 -35.90 -13.21
CA MET A 257 0.62 -34.43 -13.30
C MET A 257 1.12 -33.85 -11.99
N LEU A 258 2.02 -32.86 -12.06
CA LEU A 258 2.48 -32.14 -10.87
C LEU A 258 1.28 -31.51 -10.14
N LEU A 259 1.19 -31.77 -8.84
CA LEU A 259 0.18 -31.20 -7.96
C LEU A 259 0.81 -30.18 -7.01
N TYR A 260 1.93 -30.52 -6.39
CA TYR A 260 2.63 -29.64 -5.47
C TYR A 260 4.14 -29.94 -5.42
N GLU A 261 4.94 -28.89 -5.30
CA GLU A 261 6.39 -28.97 -5.09
C GLU A 261 6.76 -28.02 -3.95
N GLY A 262 7.29 -28.55 -2.85
CA GLY A 262 7.58 -27.71 -1.69
C GLY A 262 7.85 -28.52 -0.42
N ASN A 263 7.73 -27.85 0.73
CA ASN A 263 7.89 -28.51 2.02
C ASN A 263 6.58 -29.12 2.52
N PHE A 264 6.73 -30.18 3.32
CA PHE A 264 5.65 -30.92 3.97
C PHE A 264 5.90 -31.06 5.47
N GLU A 265 4.84 -30.96 6.27
CA GLU A 265 4.83 -31.38 7.66
C GLU A 265 3.65 -32.33 7.93
N LYS A 266 3.93 -33.54 8.44
CA LYS A 266 2.91 -34.56 8.78
C LYS A 266 1.93 -34.87 7.64
N GLY A 267 2.37 -34.75 6.39
CA GLY A 267 1.57 -34.99 5.18
C GLY A 267 0.86 -33.77 4.61
N LEU A 268 0.94 -32.60 5.25
CA LEU A 268 0.33 -31.35 4.78
C LEU A 268 1.38 -30.44 4.15
N TYR A 269 0.97 -29.57 3.23
CA TYR A 269 1.84 -28.52 2.69
C TYR A 269 2.23 -27.54 3.79
N GLU A 270 3.50 -27.22 3.89
CA GLU A 270 4.04 -26.34 4.93
C GLU A 270 5.18 -25.51 4.35
N GLY A 271 5.39 -24.29 4.84
CA GLY A 271 6.47 -23.42 4.38
C GLY A 271 6.35 -23.06 2.90
N GLN A 272 7.47 -22.81 2.23
CA GLN A 272 7.47 -22.39 0.82
C GLN A 272 7.16 -23.56 -0.12
N GLY A 273 6.27 -23.31 -1.09
CA GLY A 273 5.88 -24.29 -2.10
C GLY A 273 5.25 -23.68 -3.35
N THR A 274 5.06 -24.51 -4.36
CA THR A 274 4.33 -24.21 -5.60
C THR A 274 3.21 -25.22 -5.78
N LEU A 275 1.99 -24.71 -5.92
CA LEU A 275 0.79 -25.49 -6.20
C LEU A 275 0.48 -25.44 -7.71
N TYR A 276 0.09 -26.59 -8.24
CA TYR A 276 -0.23 -26.78 -9.65
C TYR A 276 -1.66 -27.32 -9.82
N ARG A 277 -2.34 -26.90 -10.90
CA ARG A 277 -3.63 -27.43 -11.33
C ARG A 277 -3.55 -27.71 -12.83
N ASN A 278 -3.78 -28.96 -13.23
CA ASN A 278 -3.65 -29.42 -14.62
C ASN A 278 -2.29 -29.05 -15.26
N GLY A 279 -1.21 -29.14 -14.49
CA GLY A 279 0.15 -28.80 -14.92
C GLY A 279 0.47 -27.30 -15.01
N LYS A 280 -0.48 -26.41 -14.72
CA LYS A 280 -0.24 -24.96 -14.62
C LYS A 280 -0.04 -24.55 -13.17
N LYS A 281 0.89 -23.62 -12.91
CA LYS A 281 1.03 -23.00 -11.59
C LYS A 281 -0.26 -22.25 -11.27
N VAL A 282 -0.74 -22.40 -10.05
CA VAL A 282 -1.88 -21.63 -9.52
C VAL A 282 -1.47 -20.80 -8.32
N TYR A 283 -0.47 -21.25 -7.55
CA TYR A 283 0.03 -20.50 -6.41
C TYR A 283 1.52 -20.79 -6.17
N VAL A 284 2.29 -19.76 -5.81
CA VAL A 284 3.69 -19.85 -5.37
C VAL A 284 3.82 -19.01 -4.11
N GLY A 285 4.14 -19.61 -2.97
CA GLY A 285 4.24 -18.86 -1.72
C GLY A 285 4.34 -19.75 -0.50
N ALA A 286 4.07 -19.16 0.66
CA ALA A 286 4.05 -19.88 1.93
C ALA A 286 2.71 -20.60 2.16
N PHE A 287 2.81 -21.76 2.81
CA PHE A 287 1.70 -22.60 3.24
C PHE A 287 1.82 -22.87 4.74
N SER A 288 0.69 -22.99 5.41
CA SER A 288 0.61 -23.54 6.77
C SER A 288 -0.53 -24.53 6.85
N GLY A 289 -0.27 -25.78 7.24
CA GLY A 289 -1.33 -26.79 7.38
C GLY A 289 -2.11 -27.10 6.10
N GLY A 290 -1.50 -26.92 4.92
CA GLY A 290 -2.13 -27.19 3.63
C GLY A 290 -2.81 -25.99 2.97
N ILE A 291 -2.93 -24.85 3.65
CA ILE A 291 -3.55 -23.64 3.11
C ILE A 291 -2.50 -22.54 2.85
N PRO A 292 -2.66 -21.72 1.79
CA PRO A 292 -1.85 -20.52 1.58
C PRO A 292 -1.82 -19.61 2.82
N GLN A 293 -0.63 -19.15 3.22
CA GLN A 293 -0.45 -18.29 4.39
C GLN A 293 0.79 -17.40 4.23
N GLY A 294 0.68 -16.11 4.53
CA GLY A 294 1.75 -15.13 4.36
C GLY A 294 1.97 -14.75 2.90
N GLU A 295 3.20 -14.42 2.53
CA GLU A 295 3.52 -13.92 1.19
C GLU A 295 3.38 -15.01 0.10
N GLY A 296 2.66 -14.67 -0.97
CA GLY A 296 2.44 -15.55 -2.11
C GLY A 296 2.06 -14.82 -3.40
N LYS A 297 2.04 -15.59 -4.49
CA LYS A 297 1.63 -15.16 -5.83
C LYS A 297 0.64 -16.16 -6.40
N GLU A 298 -0.50 -15.67 -6.84
CA GLU A 298 -1.53 -16.46 -7.50
C GLU A 298 -1.53 -16.22 -9.00
N TYR A 299 -1.82 -17.28 -9.74
CA TYR A 299 -1.77 -17.31 -11.20
C TYR A 299 -3.15 -17.66 -11.76
N GLY A 300 -3.64 -16.80 -12.66
CA GLY A 300 -4.91 -16.97 -13.32
C GLY A 300 -4.96 -18.12 -14.32
N SER A 301 -6.13 -18.29 -14.95
CA SER A 301 -6.35 -19.29 -16.01
C SER A 301 -5.44 -19.09 -17.24
N THR A 302 -5.02 -17.83 -17.47
CA THR A 302 -4.08 -17.39 -18.51
C THR A 302 -2.64 -17.78 -18.20
N GLY A 303 -2.32 -18.09 -16.93
CA GLY A 303 -0.97 -18.31 -16.44
C GLY A 303 -0.17 -17.04 -16.14
N LEU A 304 -0.79 -15.86 -16.28
CA LEU A 304 -0.25 -14.60 -15.77
C LEU A 304 -0.48 -14.52 -14.25
N THR A 305 0.32 -13.71 -13.57
CA THR A 305 0.13 -13.43 -12.14
C THR A 305 -1.03 -12.45 -12.00
N ASP A 306 -2.12 -12.89 -11.40
CA ASP A 306 -3.30 -12.08 -11.17
C ASP A 306 -3.15 -11.31 -9.85
N SER A 307 -2.58 -11.95 -8.82
CA SER A 307 -2.40 -11.35 -7.48
C SER A 307 -1.06 -11.73 -6.86
N TRP A 308 -0.46 -10.80 -6.10
CA TRP A 308 0.68 -11.10 -5.23
C TRP A 308 0.70 -10.24 -3.97
N GLY A 309 0.96 -10.88 -2.85
CA GLY A 309 0.97 -10.24 -1.53
C GLY A 309 0.68 -11.23 -0.42
N THR A 310 0.02 -10.75 0.63
CA THR A 310 -0.25 -11.48 1.86
C THR A 310 -1.55 -12.27 1.77
N TYR A 311 -1.49 -13.53 2.21
CA TYR A 311 -2.61 -14.44 2.35
C TYR A 311 -2.83 -14.80 3.83
N GLU A 312 -4.08 -14.82 4.29
CA GLU A 312 -4.46 -15.30 5.62
C GLU A 312 -5.62 -16.27 5.50
N ASP A 313 -5.52 -17.42 6.19
CA ASP A 313 -6.54 -18.49 6.15
C ASP A 313 -6.90 -18.97 4.73
N GLY A 314 -5.96 -18.85 3.79
CA GLY A 314 -6.14 -19.21 2.38
C GLY A 314 -6.76 -18.12 1.50
N GLU A 315 -7.12 -16.96 2.06
CA GLU A 315 -7.69 -15.83 1.34
C GLU A 315 -6.63 -14.74 1.11
N PHE A 316 -6.70 -14.05 -0.03
CA PHE A 316 -5.84 -12.92 -0.33
C PHE A 316 -6.32 -11.69 0.44
N VAL A 317 -5.51 -11.17 1.36
CA VAL A 317 -5.92 -10.06 2.25
C VAL A 317 -5.30 -8.73 1.85
N ALA A 318 -4.07 -8.72 1.33
CA ALA A 318 -3.41 -7.48 0.95
C ALA A 318 -2.33 -7.70 -0.10
N GLY A 319 -2.10 -6.70 -0.95
CA GLY A 319 -1.03 -6.72 -1.95
C GLY A 319 -1.50 -6.15 -3.27
N GLN A 320 -0.88 -6.59 -4.35
CA GLN A 320 -1.19 -6.09 -5.69
C GLN A 320 -2.04 -7.12 -6.44
N THR A 321 -3.03 -6.64 -7.20
CA THR A 321 -3.97 -7.50 -7.91
C THR A 321 -4.46 -6.88 -9.22
N VAL A 322 -5.00 -7.73 -10.09
CA VAL A 322 -5.81 -7.37 -11.25
C VAL A 322 -7.20 -7.98 -11.05
N LEU A 323 -8.20 -7.13 -10.88
CA LEU A 323 -9.61 -7.51 -10.74
C LEU A 323 -10.31 -7.39 -12.10
N TYR A 324 -11.21 -8.31 -12.37
CA TYR A 324 -11.98 -8.38 -13.60
C TYR A 324 -13.47 -8.36 -13.29
N ASP A 325 -14.25 -7.70 -14.15
CA ASP A 325 -15.71 -7.67 -14.09
C ASP A 325 -16.36 -9.01 -14.52
N GLU A 326 -17.69 -9.09 -14.49
CA GLU A 326 -18.44 -10.28 -14.91
C GLU A 326 -18.23 -10.68 -16.39
N ASN A 327 -17.80 -9.73 -17.23
CA ASN A 327 -17.52 -9.94 -18.65
C ASN A 327 -16.04 -10.30 -18.92
N GLY A 328 -15.20 -10.30 -17.89
CA GLY A 328 -13.76 -10.54 -17.99
C GLY A 328 -12.95 -9.33 -18.46
N MET A 329 -13.49 -8.12 -18.42
CA MET A 329 -12.74 -6.87 -18.62
C MET A 329 -12.06 -6.45 -17.31
N ILE A 330 -10.94 -5.74 -17.40
CA ILE A 330 -10.25 -5.25 -16.19
C ILE A 330 -11.13 -4.18 -15.55
N GLU A 331 -11.41 -4.34 -14.26
CA GLU A 331 -12.11 -3.36 -13.42
C GLU A 331 -11.10 -2.56 -12.59
N TYR A 332 -10.09 -3.22 -12.03
CA TYR A 332 -9.07 -2.58 -11.20
C TYR A 332 -7.72 -3.25 -11.36
N ARG A 333 -6.65 -2.45 -11.29
CA ARG A 333 -5.27 -2.92 -11.23
C ARG A 333 -4.47 -2.06 -10.26
N GLY A 334 -4.05 -2.62 -9.14
CA GLY A 334 -3.31 -1.87 -8.14
C GLY A 334 -3.22 -2.58 -6.80
N GLU A 335 -2.94 -1.80 -5.76
CA GLU A 335 -2.86 -2.28 -4.38
C GLU A 335 -4.26 -2.43 -3.77
N VAL A 336 -4.44 -3.50 -3.00
CA VAL A 336 -5.65 -3.73 -2.21
C VAL A 336 -5.27 -4.16 -0.81
N ALA A 337 -6.11 -3.84 0.16
CA ALA A 337 -6.05 -4.39 1.51
C ALA A 337 -7.47 -4.57 2.04
N ASP A 338 -7.73 -5.71 2.68
CA ASP A 338 -9.03 -6.06 3.29
C ASP A 338 -10.22 -5.87 2.34
N GLY A 339 -10.02 -6.20 1.06
CA GLY A 339 -11.04 -6.08 0.00
C GLY A 339 -11.30 -4.65 -0.50
N GLN A 340 -10.51 -3.67 -0.08
CA GLN A 340 -10.61 -2.27 -0.51
C GLN A 340 -9.41 -1.87 -1.37
N TYR A 341 -9.59 -0.89 -2.25
CA TYR A 341 -8.48 -0.32 -3.01
C TYR A 341 -7.64 0.56 -2.09
N GLU A 342 -6.33 0.37 -2.16
CA GLU A 342 -5.34 1.08 -1.36
C GLU A 342 -4.17 1.46 -2.25
N GLY A 343 -3.26 2.30 -1.76
CA GLY A 343 -1.99 2.60 -2.41
C GLY A 343 -2.17 3.04 -3.87
N LYS A 344 -1.28 2.63 -4.77
CA LYS A 344 -1.35 3.03 -6.18
C LYS A 344 -2.19 2.05 -7.00
N GLY A 345 -3.06 2.58 -7.86
CA GLY A 345 -3.83 1.76 -8.78
C GLY A 345 -4.48 2.52 -9.94
N SER A 346 -5.02 1.74 -10.86
CA SER A 346 -5.80 2.19 -12.00
C SER A 346 -7.19 1.53 -11.93
N LEU A 347 -8.23 2.35 -11.93
CA LEU A 347 -9.64 1.95 -11.94
C LEU A 347 -10.23 2.14 -13.33
N TYR A 348 -11.02 1.17 -13.76
CA TYR A 348 -11.64 1.12 -15.08
C TYR A 348 -13.15 0.98 -14.95
N GLN A 349 -13.89 1.60 -15.87
CA GLN A 349 -15.34 1.47 -15.98
C GLN A 349 -15.69 1.11 -17.42
N ASP A 350 -16.41 0.00 -17.62
CA ASP A 350 -16.75 -0.53 -18.95
C ASP A 350 -15.54 -0.72 -19.89
N GLY A 351 -14.36 -1.00 -19.29
CA GLY A 351 -13.09 -1.17 -20.01
C GLY A 351 -12.34 0.14 -20.34
N GLU A 352 -12.89 1.30 -20.00
CA GLU A 352 -12.23 2.61 -20.14
C GLU A 352 -11.57 3.02 -18.82
N LEU A 353 -10.40 3.67 -18.90
CA LEU A 353 -9.69 4.14 -17.70
C LEU A 353 -10.50 5.28 -17.07
N LEU A 354 -10.94 5.10 -15.83
CA LEU A 354 -11.68 6.10 -15.07
C LEU A 354 -10.74 6.92 -14.18
N TYR A 355 -9.81 6.27 -13.49
CA TYR A 355 -8.89 6.93 -12.57
C TYR A 355 -7.54 6.22 -12.53
N ASP A 356 -6.45 6.99 -12.49
CA ASP A 356 -5.09 6.50 -12.26
C ASP A 356 -4.43 7.34 -11.17
N GLY A 357 -4.14 6.75 -10.01
CA GLY A 357 -3.68 7.50 -8.86
C GLY A 357 -3.58 6.69 -7.57
N GLU A 358 -3.68 7.39 -6.44
CA GLU A 358 -3.62 6.79 -5.11
C GLU A 358 -5.04 6.55 -4.54
N PHE A 359 -5.17 5.49 -3.75
CA PHE A 359 -6.41 5.07 -3.11
C PHE A 359 -6.21 4.90 -1.60
N HIS A 360 -7.27 5.19 -0.86
CA HIS A 360 -7.40 4.81 0.55
C HIS A 360 -8.86 4.47 0.83
N GLU A 361 -9.12 3.30 1.42
CA GLU A 361 -10.47 2.77 1.67
C GLU A 361 -11.37 2.85 0.44
N SER A 362 -10.85 2.45 -0.74
CA SER A 362 -11.51 2.52 -2.04
C SER A 362 -11.89 3.92 -2.55
N ARG A 363 -11.41 4.99 -1.92
CA ARG A 363 -11.59 6.38 -2.36
C ARG A 363 -10.32 6.93 -2.98
N TYR A 364 -10.46 7.87 -3.91
CA TYR A 364 -9.31 8.59 -4.47
C TYR A 364 -8.63 9.41 -3.38
N GLU A 365 -7.32 9.27 -3.27
CA GLU A 365 -6.49 9.90 -2.24
C GLU A 365 -5.19 10.38 -2.90
N GLY A 366 -4.44 11.26 -2.24
CA GLY A 366 -3.11 11.65 -2.71
C GLY A 366 -3.16 12.33 -4.07
N THR A 367 -2.31 11.93 -5.01
CA THR A 367 -2.30 12.51 -6.36
C THR A 367 -2.84 11.53 -7.39
N GLY A 368 -3.64 12.00 -8.34
CA GLY A 368 -4.16 11.16 -9.42
C GLY A 368 -4.68 11.94 -10.63
N THR A 369 -5.09 11.19 -11.63
CA THR A 369 -5.77 11.69 -12.84
C THR A 369 -7.12 10.99 -12.97
N LEU A 370 -8.18 11.79 -13.03
CA LEU A 370 -9.55 11.38 -13.25
C LEU A 370 -9.93 11.65 -14.71
N TYR A 371 -10.59 10.69 -15.34
CA TYR A 371 -10.94 10.71 -16.76
C TYR A 371 -12.46 10.70 -16.96
N ALA A 372 -12.90 11.29 -18.05
CA ALA A 372 -14.25 11.16 -18.60
C ALA A 372 -14.15 10.59 -20.01
N GLY A 373 -14.29 9.26 -20.13
CA GLY A 373 -13.99 8.54 -21.37
C GLY A 373 -12.50 8.59 -21.69
N THR A 374 -12.12 9.21 -22.81
CA THR A 374 -10.71 9.38 -23.20
C THR A 374 -10.09 10.71 -22.79
N GLU A 375 -10.87 11.62 -22.21
CA GLU A 375 -10.45 12.97 -21.85
C GLU A 375 -10.10 13.04 -20.36
N ILE A 376 -9.10 13.86 -20.02
CA ILE A 376 -8.80 14.19 -18.62
C ILE A 376 -9.91 15.11 -18.13
N LEU A 377 -10.50 14.78 -16.98
CA LEU A 377 -11.44 15.64 -16.26
C LEU A 377 -10.69 16.46 -15.20
N TYR A 378 -9.81 15.80 -14.44
CA TYR A 378 -9.03 16.45 -13.40
C TYR A 378 -7.69 15.75 -13.20
N GLN A 379 -6.62 16.51 -12.97
CA GLN A 379 -5.31 15.98 -12.58
C GLN A 379 -4.78 16.80 -11.41
N GLY A 380 -4.56 16.18 -10.27
CA GLY A 380 -4.17 16.91 -9.07
C GLY A 380 -4.30 16.09 -7.79
N GLY A 381 -4.48 16.80 -6.68
CA GLY A 381 -4.65 16.20 -5.37
C GLY A 381 -6.10 15.80 -5.06
N PHE A 382 -6.25 14.72 -4.30
CA PHE A 382 -7.51 14.18 -3.82
C PHE A 382 -7.44 13.95 -2.31
N GLN A 383 -8.54 14.25 -1.63
CA GLN A 383 -8.79 13.84 -0.26
C GLN A 383 -10.17 13.18 -0.18
N ALA A 384 -10.21 11.88 0.09
CA ALA A 384 -11.43 11.08 0.15
C ALA A 384 -12.37 11.25 -1.07
N GLY A 385 -11.81 11.32 -2.28
CA GLY A 385 -12.54 11.48 -3.54
C GLY A 385 -12.83 12.92 -3.95
N ILE A 386 -12.47 13.91 -3.14
CA ILE A 386 -12.74 15.33 -3.38
C ILE A 386 -11.44 16.02 -3.81
N TYR A 387 -11.52 16.94 -4.79
CA TYR A 387 -10.34 17.69 -5.24
C TYR A 387 -9.76 18.54 -4.10
N GLU A 388 -8.46 18.43 -3.87
CA GLU A 388 -7.77 19.07 -2.75
C GLU A 388 -6.34 19.43 -3.15
N GLY A 389 -5.82 20.56 -2.66
CA GLY A 389 -4.48 21.01 -3.00
C GLY A 389 -4.35 21.42 -4.46
N LYS A 390 -3.17 21.27 -5.06
CA LYS A 390 -2.92 21.76 -6.42
C LYS A 390 -3.49 20.81 -7.48
N GLY A 391 -4.12 21.38 -8.50
CA GLY A 391 -4.61 20.60 -9.64
C GLY A 391 -5.00 21.42 -10.86
N GLU A 392 -5.30 20.69 -11.92
CA GLU A 392 -5.81 21.17 -13.20
C GLU A 392 -7.18 20.53 -13.44
N LEU A 393 -8.19 21.35 -13.68
CA LEU A 393 -9.55 20.94 -14.01
C LEU A 393 -9.82 21.25 -15.48
N TYR A 394 -10.39 20.29 -16.17
CA TYR A 394 -10.69 20.35 -17.60
C TYR A 394 -12.21 20.26 -17.84
N GLN A 395 -12.68 20.94 -18.88
CA GLN A 395 -14.06 20.86 -19.34
C GLN A 395 -14.06 20.76 -20.87
N ASP A 396 -14.74 19.74 -21.42
CA ASP A 396 -14.82 19.48 -22.86
C ASP A 396 -13.43 19.40 -23.54
N GLY A 397 -12.44 18.83 -22.82
CA GLY A 397 -11.06 18.69 -23.27
C GLY A 397 -10.19 19.97 -23.19
N GLU A 398 -10.74 21.09 -22.72
CA GLU A 398 -10.02 22.35 -22.53
C GLU A 398 -9.73 22.61 -21.05
N LEU A 399 -8.57 23.20 -20.74
CA LEU A 399 -8.24 23.61 -19.38
C LEU A 399 -9.24 24.68 -18.93
N LEU A 400 -9.95 24.43 -17.83
CA LEU A 400 -10.91 25.35 -17.21
C LEU A 400 -10.24 26.10 -16.06
N TYR A 401 -9.48 25.41 -15.21
CA TYR A 401 -8.85 26.00 -14.04
C TYR A 401 -7.53 25.30 -13.70
N GLU A 402 -6.52 26.07 -13.32
CA GLU A 402 -5.26 25.60 -12.75
C GLU A 402 -5.00 26.36 -11.45
N GLY A 403 -4.85 25.67 -10.33
CA GLY A 403 -4.66 26.34 -9.05
C GLY A 403 -4.82 25.40 -7.85
N GLU A 404 -5.12 26.00 -6.69
CA GLU A 404 -5.38 25.29 -5.45
C GLU A 404 -6.88 24.98 -5.29
N PHE A 405 -7.19 23.83 -4.70
CA PHE A 405 -8.52 23.33 -4.42
C PHE A 405 -8.66 23.07 -2.92
N HIS A 406 -9.84 23.36 -2.38
CA HIS A 406 -10.24 22.94 -1.05
C HIS A 406 -11.70 22.50 -1.05
N GLU A 407 -11.98 21.29 -0.57
CA GLU A 407 -13.33 20.69 -0.59
C GLU A 407 -13.99 20.74 -2.00
N GLY A 408 -13.19 20.59 -3.07
CA GLY A 408 -13.66 20.60 -4.44
C GLY A 408 -13.91 21.99 -5.05
N GLN A 409 -13.65 23.06 -4.30
CA GLN A 409 -13.82 24.45 -4.74
C GLN A 409 -12.46 25.09 -5.05
N TYR A 410 -12.44 26.09 -5.92
CA TYR A 410 -11.24 26.90 -6.16
C TYR A 410 -10.89 27.66 -4.87
N GLU A 411 -9.64 27.56 -4.44
CA GLU A 411 -9.13 28.16 -3.22
C GLU A 411 -7.71 28.68 -3.48
N GLY A 412 -7.24 29.65 -2.71
CA GLY A 412 -5.87 30.13 -2.83
C GLY A 412 -5.56 30.72 -4.21
N LYS A 413 -4.34 30.55 -4.71
CA LYS A 413 -3.93 31.14 -6.00
C LYS A 413 -4.28 30.23 -7.17
N GLY A 414 -4.86 30.81 -8.21
CA GLY A 414 -5.15 30.08 -9.44
C GLY A 414 -5.44 30.96 -10.65
N SER A 415 -5.64 30.29 -11.78
CA SER A 415 -5.98 30.87 -13.07
C SER A 415 -7.22 30.18 -13.62
N LEU A 416 -8.20 30.98 -14.05
CA LEU A 416 -9.43 30.52 -14.67
C LEU A 416 -9.41 30.84 -16.16
N TYR A 417 -9.87 29.89 -16.97
CA TYR A 417 -9.80 29.91 -18.41
C TYR A 417 -11.18 29.77 -19.04
N GLU A 418 -11.37 30.40 -20.20
CA GLU A 418 -12.53 30.22 -21.07
C GLU A 418 -12.04 30.17 -22.53
N GLN A 419 -12.38 29.10 -23.26
CA GLN A 419 -11.92 28.89 -24.65
C GLN A 419 -10.40 28.99 -24.82
N GLY A 420 -9.65 28.44 -23.86
CA GLY A 420 -8.19 28.47 -23.81
C GLY A 420 -7.55 29.82 -23.48
N LYS A 421 -8.35 30.85 -23.12
CA LYS A 421 -7.84 32.18 -22.72
C LYS A 421 -8.03 32.38 -21.23
N VAL A 422 -7.04 32.97 -20.57
CA VAL A 422 -7.17 33.38 -19.16
C VAL A 422 -8.23 34.47 -19.06
N ILE A 423 -9.22 34.27 -18.20
CA ILE A 423 -10.25 35.26 -17.85
C ILE A 423 -10.01 35.85 -16.45
N TYR A 424 -9.33 35.12 -15.58
CA TYR A 424 -8.96 35.60 -14.24
C TYR A 424 -7.68 34.92 -13.76
N GLU A 425 -6.81 35.68 -13.09
CA GLU A 425 -5.61 35.18 -12.41
C GLU A 425 -5.52 35.89 -11.05
N GLY A 426 -5.54 35.15 -9.95
CA GLY A 426 -5.58 35.77 -8.62
C GLY A 426 -5.91 34.80 -7.49
N GLU A 427 -6.38 35.36 -6.39
CA GLU A 427 -6.80 34.63 -5.20
C GLU A 427 -8.30 34.25 -5.25
N PHE A 428 -8.58 33.01 -4.86
CA PHE A 428 -9.89 32.41 -4.77
C PHE A 428 -10.21 32.02 -3.34
N LYS A 429 -11.49 32.12 -2.99
CA LYS A 429 -12.02 31.59 -1.74
C LYS A 429 -13.40 31.01 -1.99
N ALA A 430 -13.58 29.73 -1.68
CA ALA A 430 -14.84 29.03 -1.89
C ALA A 430 -15.40 29.19 -3.33
N GLY A 431 -14.52 29.17 -4.33
CA GLY A 431 -14.88 29.31 -5.75
C GLY A 431 -15.11 30.73 -6.26
N GLU A 432 -15.06 31.75 -5.40
CA GLU A 432 -15.24 33.16 -5.76
C GLU A 432 -13.89 33.90 -5.80
N TYR A 433 -13.76 34.96 -6.60
CA TYR A 433 -12.61 35.86 -6.55
C TYR A 433 -12.59 36.58 -5.19
N ASP A 434 -11.52 36.40 -4.40
CA ASP A 434 -11.40 36.96 -3.05
C ASP A 434 -9.92 37.15 -2.72
N GLY A 435 -9.48 38.40 -2.58
CA GLY A 435 -8.07 38.79 -2.50
C GLY A 435 -7.58 39.50 -3.77
N GLU A 436 -6.27 39.57 -3.96
CA GLU A 436 -5.66 40.27 -5.11
C GLU A 436 -5.79 39.45 -6.41
N GLY A 437 -6.13 40.12 -7.52
CA GLY A 437 -6.22 39.45 -8.81
C GLY A 437 -6.30 40.38 -10.03
N LYS A 438 -6.24 39.77 -11.20
CA LYS A 438 -6.39 40.41 -12.52
C LYS A 438 -7.53 39.74 -13.28
N LEU A 439 -8.46 40.55 -13.76
CA LEU A 439 -9.54 40.11 -14.64
C LEU A 439 -9.19 40.47 -16.08
N TYR A 440 -9.46 39.55 -17.00
CA TYR A 440 -9.13 39.69 -18.41
C TYR A 440 -10.38 39.61 -19.30
N GLN A 441 -10.33 40.35 -20.41
CA GLN A 441 -11.27 40.23 -21.52
C GLN A 441 -10.47 40.23 -22.83
N ASP A 442 -10.64 39.18 -23.64
CA ASP A 442 -9.86 38.99 -24.89
C ASP A 442 -8.34 39.15 -24.68
N GLU A 443 -7.82 38.49 -23.63
CA GLU A 443 -6.39 38.51 -23.23
C GLU A 443 -5.85 39.89 -22.81
N LYS A 444 -6.71 40.88 -22.61
CA LYS A 444 -6.34 42.20 -22.09
C LYS A 444 -6.85 42.36 -20.65
N PRO A 445 -6.03 42.88 -19.72
CA PRO A 445 -6.52 43.18 -18.38
C PRO A 445 -7.60 44.25 -18.45
N VAL A 446 -8.75 43.98 -17.83
CA VAL A 446 -9.85 44.94 -17.66
C VAL A 446 -9.93 45.44 -16.22
N TYR A 447 -9.33 44.72 -15.27
CA TYR A 447 -9.22 45.14 -13.89
C TYR A 447 -8.01 44.46 -13.22
N GLU A 448 -7.33 45.20 -12.34
CA GLU A 448 -6.26 44.69 -11.45
C GLU A 448 -6.46 45.29 -10.06
N GLY A 449 -6.58 44.46 -9.03
CA GLY A 449 -6.76 44.92 -7.65
C GLY A 449 -7.42 43.87 -6.76
N SER A 450 -7.94 44.33 -5.63
CA SER A 450 -8.59 43.50 -4.63
C SER A 450 -10.04 43.12 -5.02
N PHE A 451 -10.42 41.89 -4.67
CA PHE A 451 -11.77 41.34 -4.82
C PHE A 451 -12.32 40.87 -3.48
N GLY A 452 -13.64 40.97 -3.32
CA GLY A 452 -14.39 40.37 -2.23
C GLY A 452 -15.67 39.73 -2.76
N LYS A 453 -15.81 38.42 -2.60
CA LYS A 453 -16.96 37.63 -3.07
C LYS A 453 -17.30 37.86 -4.56
N GLY A 454 -16.28 37.84 -5.40
CA GLY A 454 -16.42 38.02 -6.85
C GLY A 454 -16.59 39.48 -7.32
N LEU A 455 -16.69 40.45 -6.41
CA LEU A 455 -16.88 41.87 -6.73
C LEU A 455 -15.59 42.64 -6.46
N LYS A 456 -15.35 43.73 -7.20
CA LYS A 456 -14.20 44.62 -6.95
C LYS A 456 -14.38 45.30 -5.59
N GLU A 457 -13.36 45.24 -4.74
CA GLU A 457 -13.37 45.78 -3.39
C GLU A 457 -11.97 46.27 -3.01
N GLY A 458 -11.83 47.39 -2.30
CA GLY A 458 -10.51 47.95 -1.97
C GLY A 458 -9.82 48.64 -3.14
N GLU A 459 -8.50 48.75 -3.10
CA GLU A 459 -7.72 49.46 -4.12
C GLU A 459 -7.64 48.66 -5.44
N GLY A 460 -7.76 49.34 -6.57
CA GLY A 460 -7.58 48.72 -7.88
C GLY A 460 -7.56 49.70 -9.05
N ILE A 461 -7.21 49.17 -10.23
CA ILE A 461 -7.15 49.87 -11.51
C ILE A 461 -8.14 49.21 -12.46
N LEU A 462 -9.05 50.00 -13.03
CA LEU A 462 -9.97 49.59 -14.08
C LEU A 462 -9.42 50.04 -15.43
N TYR A 463 -9.46 49.17 -16.44
CA TYR A 463 -8.98 49.46 -17.79
C TYR A 463 -10.11 49.42 -18.82
N ASP A 464 -9.96 50.19 -19.89
CA ASP A 464 -10.83 50.13 -21.05
C ASP A 464 -10.49 48.88 -21.90
N PRO A 465 -11.45 47.99 -22.21
CA PRO A 465 -11.18 46.75 -22.92
C PRO A 465 -10.74 46.98 -24.39
N VAL A 466 -11.05 48.14 -24.96
CA VAL A 466 -10.71 48.48 -26.35
C VAL A 466 -9.33 49.12 -26.40
N THR A 467 -9.12 50.20 -25.65
CA THR A 467 -7.90 51.02 -25.71
C THR A 467 -6.79 50.50 -24.79
N GLY A 468 -7.12 49.75 -23.74
CA GLY A 468 -6.19 49.31 -22.70
C GLY A 468 -5.74 50.42 -21.74
N MET A 469 -6.33 51.61 -21.84
CA MET A 469 -6.02 52.74 -20.95
C MET A 469 -6.73 52.58 -19.62
N SER A 470 -6.10 53.04 -18.53
CA SER A 470 -6.77 53.16 -17.23
C SER A 470 -8.00 54.07 -17.36
N ILE A 471 -9.12 53.65 -16.80
CA ILE A 471 -10.35 54.43 -16.64
C ILE A 471 -10.43 55.00 -15.24
N TYR A 472 -10.04 54.20 -14.24
CA TYR A 472 -10.10 54.58 -12.83
C TYR A 472 -8.99 53.90 -12.05
N GLU A 473 -8.36 54.63 -11.13
CA GLU A 473 -7.41 54.12 -10.16
C GLU A 473 -7.84 54.62 -8.77
N GLY A 474 -8.19 53.72 -7.85
CA GLY A 474 -8.69 54.10 -6.55
C GLY A 474 -9.42 52.98 -5.82
N ASN A 475 -10.24 53.37 -4.84
CA ASN A 475 -10.97 52.42 -3.99
C ASN A 475 -12.32 52.00 -4.60
N PHE A 476 -12.67 50.74 -4.40
CA PHE A 476 -13.91 50.11 -4.84
C PHE A 476 -14.69 49.55 -3.65
N VAL A 477 -16.02 49.62 -3.71
CA VAL A 477 -16.92 48.86 -2.84
C VAL A 477 -18.02 48.27 -3.71
N LYS A 478 -18.03 46.94 -3.87
CA LYS A 478 -19.02 46.19 -4.67
C LYS A 478 -19.15 46.76 -6.09
N ASP A 479 -18.02 46.81 -6.81
CA ASP A 479 -17.88 47.33 -8.18
C ASP A 479 -18.08 48.84 -8.37
N GLN A 480 -18.38 49.60 -7.31
CA GLN A 480 -18.57 51.05 -7.38
C GLN A 480 -17.33 51.79 -6.91
N TYR A 481 -16.99 52.90 -7.59
CA TYR A 481 -15.95 53.82 -7.11
C TYR A 481 -16.38 54.42 -5.77
N GLU A 482 -15.51 54.32 -4.77
CA GLU A 482 -15.77 54.74 -3.40
C GLU A 482 -14.48 55.30 -2.81
N GLY A 483 -14.54 56.30 -1.93
CA GLY A 483 -13.32 56.86 -1.33
C GLY A 483 -12.43 57.60 -2.35
N SER A 484 -11.13 57.72 -2.06
CA SER A 484 -10.22 58.48 -2.94
C SER A 484 -9.87 57.72 -4.22
N GLY A 485 -9.82 58.44 -5.34
CA GLY A 485 -9.39 57.89 -6.62
C GLY A 485 -9.17 58.95 -7.72
N ILE A 486 -8.68 58.48 -8.86
CA ILE A 486 -8.43 59.25 -10.08
C ILE A 486 -9.22 58.62 -11.22
N LEU A 487 -10.03 59.43 -11.90
CA LEU A 487 -10.75 59.07 -13.11
C LEU A 487 -10.01 59.61 -14.34
N TYR A 488 -9.92 58.79 -15.38
CA TYR A 488 -9.23 59.10 -16.63
C TYR A 488 -10.19 59.02 -17.83
N ASP A 489 -9.88 59.76 -18.89
CA ASP A 489 -10.57 59.65 -20.18
C ASP A 489 -10.07 58.39 -20.92
N SER A 490 -10.99 57.47 -21.23
CA SER A 490 -10.64 56.18 -21.85
C SER A 490 -10.06 56.28 -23.27
N LYS A 491 -10.15 57.45 -23.92
CA LYS A 491 -9.64 57.67 -25.28
C LYS A 491 -8.18 58.13 -25.32
N ASN A 492 -7.76 58.92 -24.34
CA ASN A 492 -6.44 59.56 -24.35
C ASN A 492 -5.65 59.40 -23.03
N GLY A 493 -6.26 58.87 -21.97
CA GLY A 493 -5.63 58.61 -20.68
C GLY A 493 -5.40 59.86 -19.84
N GLU A 494 -6.00 61.00 -20.20
CA GLU A 494 -5.88 62.24 -19.43
C GLU A 494 -6.76 62.19 -18.18
N THR A 495 -6.27 62.75 -17.07
CA THR A 495 -7.05 62.86 -15.84
C THR A 495 -8.28 63.72 -16.09
N LEU A 496 -9.46 63.20 -15.72
CA LEU A 496 -10.72 63.92 -15.71
C LEU A 496 -11.03 64.45 -14.32
N TYR A 497 -10.78 63.63 -13.30
CA TYR A 497 -11.09 63.96 -11.91
C TYR A 497 -10.11 63.28 -10.95
N GLU A 498 -9.68 64.00 -9.92
CA GLU A 498 -8.90 63.49 -8.78
C GLU A 498 -9.61 63.94 -7.51
N GLY A 499 -10.11 63.00 -6.68
CA GLY A 499 -10.88 63.37 -5.50
C GLY A 499 -11.56 62.19 -4.83
N THR A 500 -12.64 62.45 -4.10
CA THR A 500 -13.39 61.42 -3.38
C THR A 500 -14.66 61.01 -4.14
N PHE A 501 -15.02 59.74 -4.05
CA PHE A 501 -16.18 59.14 -4.68
C PHE A 501 -17.12 58.55 -3.63
N THR A 502 -18.42 58.59 -3.91
CA THR A 502 -19.42 57.80 -3.18
C THR A 502 -20.41 57.24 -4.19
N LYS A 503 -20.49 55.90 -4.26
CA LYS A 503 -21.34 55.18 -5.23
C LYS A 503 -21.11 55.63 -6.68
N GLY A 504 -19.85 55.86 -7.06
CA GLY A 504 -19.48 56.28 -8.42
C GLY A 504 -19.64 57.77 -8.73
N LEU A 505 -20.14 58.59 -7.80
CA LEU A 505 -20.31 60.04 -7.98
C LEU A 505 -19.21 60.82 -7.27
N TYR A 506 -18.80 61.96 -7.82
CA TYR A 506 -17.89 62.89 -7.13
C TYR A 506 -18.50 63.38 -5.82
N GLU A 507 -17.74 63.33 -4.74
CA GLU A 507 -18.16 63.68 -3.38
C GLU A 507 -16.98 64.34 -2.65
N GLY A 508 -17.23 65.29 -1.75
CA GLY A 508 -16.17 65.92 -0.96
C GLY A 508 -15.19 66.74 -1.81
N GLU A 509 -13.96 66.91 -1.31
CA GLU A 509 -12.91 67.67 -1.99
C GLU A 509 -12.42 66.96 -3.27
N GLY A 510 -12.27 67.69 -4.36
CA GLY A 510 -11.72 67.16 -5.60
C GLY A 510 -11.31 68.21 -6.62
N ARG A 511 -10.57 67.75 -7.63
CA ARG A 511 -10.08 68.51 -8.77
C ARG A 511 -10.64 67.94 -10.06
N LEU A 512 -11.24 68.80 -10.88
CA LEU A 512 -11.79 68.45 -12.18
C LEU A 512 -10.95 69.10 -13.28
N TYR A 513 -10.70 68.35 -14.35
CA TYR A 513 -9.83 68.73 -15.45
C TYR A 513 -10.61 68.68 -16.77
N ASP A 514 -10.22 69.56 -17.70
CA ASP A 514 -10.78 69.58 -19.05
C ASP A 514 -10.14 68.49 -19.93
N PRO A 515 -10.93 67.65 -20.61
CA PRO A 515 -10.41 66.49 -21.38
C PRO A 515 -9.59 66.87 -22.61
N GLU A 516 -9.72 68.08 -23.15
CA GLU A 516 -9.03 68.51 -24.37
C GLU A 516 -7.75 69.28 -24.05
N THR A 517 -7.86 70.26 -23.14
CA THR A 517 -6.77 71.16 -22.75
C THR A 517 -5.92 70.63 -21.61
N LYS A 518 -6.43 69.63 -20.86
CA LYS A 518 -5.79 68.98 -19.69
C LYS A 518 -5.62 69.91 -18.50
N ASN A 519 -6.26 71.07 -18.55
CA ASN A 519 -6.12 72.10 -17.56
C ASN A 519 -7.16 71.88 -16.45
N LEU A 520 -6.75 72.16 -15.21
CA LEU A 520 -7.65 72.24 -14.07
C LEU A 520 -8.76 73.24 -14.40
N ILE A 521 -10.01 72.84 -14.25
CA ILE A 521 -11.20 73.68 -14.44
C ILE A 521 -11.95 73.93 -13.13
N TYR A 522 -11.77 73.05 -12.13
CA TYR A 522 -12.36 73.24 -10.81
C TYR A 522 -11.52 72.57 -9.72
N ASP A 523 -11.33 73.24 -8.59
CA ASP A 523 -10.71 72.73 -7.36
C ASP A 523 -11.60 73.16 -6.17
N GLY A 524 -12.30 72.21 -5.56
CA GLY A 524 -13.26 72.48 -4.49
C GLY A 524 -14.15 71.29 -4.14
N THR A 525 -15.24 71.57 -3.41
CA THR A 525 -16.13 70.52 -2.91
C THR A 525 -17.20 70.08 -3.92
N PHE A 526 -17.58 68.80 -3.83
CA PHE A 526 -18.60 68.13 -4.62
C PHE A 526 -19.64 67.46 -3.71
N PHE A 527 -20.89 67.39 -4.18
CA PHE A 527 -21.95 66.61 -3.55
C PHE A 527 -22.78 65.92 -4.63
N LYS A 528 -22.87 64.58 -4.59
CA LYS A 528 -23.62 63.77 -5.58
C LYS A 528 -23.26 64.10 -7.04
N GLY A 529 -21.99 64.32 -7.33
CA GLY A 529 -21.47 64.57 -8.67
C GLY A 529 -21.54 66.02 -9.14
N LYS A 530 -22.04 66.95 -8.30
CA LYS A 530 -22.15 68.38 -8.64
C LYS A 530 -21.21 69.22 -7.79
N ARG A 531 -20.76 70.35 -8.33
CA ARG A 531 -20.01 71.36 -7.58
C ARG A 531 -20.92 71.96 -6.51
N GLU A 532 -20.51 71.87 -5.25
CA GLU A 532 -21.29 72.26 -4.07
C GLU A 532 -20.32 72.72 -2.98
N GLY A 533 -20.60 73.81 -2.27
CA GLY A 533 -19.71 74.36 -1.25
C GLY A 533 -18.58 75.23 -1.84
N ASP A 534 -17.47 75.39 -1.13
CA ASP A 534 -16.42 76.32 -1.55
C ASP A 534 -15.53 75.73 -2.65
N GLY A 535 -15.15 76.55 -3.63
CA GLY A 535 -14.32 76.11 -4.73
C GLY A 535 -13.72 77.23 -5.58
N LYS A 536 -12.82 76.83 -6.48
CA LYS A 536 -12.14 77.68 -7.46
C LYS A 536 -12.39 77.13 -8.86
N GLU A 537 -12.89 77.98 -9.75
CA GLU A 537 -13.13 77.66 -11.15
C GLU A 537 -12.10 78.36 -12.04
N TYR A 538 -11.63 77.66 -13.06
CA TYR A 538 -10.57 78.12 -13.94
C TYR A 538 -10.99 78.03 -15.40
N ASP A 539 -10.54 78.98 -16.21
CA ASP A 539 -10.75 78.95 -17.65
C ASP A 539 -9.86 77.85 -18.30
N PRO A 540 -10.45 76.92 -19.08
CA PRO A 540 -9.71 75.77 -19.62
C PRO A 540 -8.63 76.16 -20.63
N GLU A 541 -8.74 77.32 -21.30
CA GLU A 541 -7.76 77.74 -22.31
C GLU A 541 -6.60 78.52 -21.70
N THR A 542 -6.92 79.46 -20.80
CA THR A 542 -5.97 80.44 -20.26
C THR A 542 -5.41 80.08 -18.89
N LYS A 543 -6.01 79.10 -18.19
CA LYS A 543 -5.72 78.72 -16.79
C LYS A 543 -5.99 79.83 -15.78
N ALA A 544 -6.63 80.92 -16.21
CA ALA A 544 -6.97 82.02 -15.33
C ALA A 544 -8.03 81.56 -14.33
N LEU A 545 -7.86 81.89 -13.06
CA LEU A 545 -8.94 81.81 -12.08
C LEU A 545 -10.07 82.72 -12.57
N ILE A 546 -11.26 82.16 -12.79
CA ILE A 546 -12.45 82.90 -13.24
C ILE A 546 -13.49 83.04 -12.13
N TYR A 547 -13.45 82.18 -11.11
CA TYR A 547 -14.30 82.30 -9.94
C TYR A 547 -13.65 81.67 -8.71
N GLU A 548 -13.80 82.29 -7.55
CA GLU A 548 -13.48 81.72 -6.23
C GLU A 548 -14.61 82.07 -5.26
N GLY A 549 -15.28 81.07 -4.69
CA GLY A 549 -16.45 81.28 -3.83
C GLY A 549 -17.28 80.02 -3.65
N SER A 550 -18.50 80.18 -3.15
CA SER A 550 -19.40 79.06 -2.88
C SER A 550 -20.25 78.65 -4.10
N PHE A 551 -20.53 77.37 -4.23
CA PHE A 551 -21.31 76.72 -5.28
C PHE A 551 -22.52 75.99 -4.71
N ARG A 552 -23.60 75.91 -5.49
CA ARG A 552 -24.73 75.01 -5.24
C ARG A 552 -25.26 74.47 -6.55
N GLU A 553 -25.34 73.14 -6.68
CA GLU A 553 -25.86 72.47 -7.88
C GLU A 553 -25.20 72.98 -9.18
N ASP A 554 -23.86 73.06 -9.20
CA ASP A 554 -23.03 73.56 -10.31
C ASP A 554 -23.11 75.07 -10.60
N LEU A 555 -23.86 75.85 -9.81
CA LEU A 555 -24.01 77.29 -9.99
C LEU A 555 -23.29 78.06 -8.88
N HIS A 556 -22.77 79.25 -9.18
CA HIS A 556 -22.26 80.18 -8.16
C HIS A 556 -23.39 80.56 -7.19
N ASP A 557 -23.25 80.30 -5.90
CA ASP A 557 -24.28 80.52 -4.88
C ASP A 557 -23.66 80.70 -3.50
N GLY A 558 -23.81 81.89 -2.91
CA GLY A 558 -23.09 82.31 -1.71
C GLY A 558 -22.10 83.44 -1.98
N ASP A 559 -21.12 83.65 -1.10
CA ASP A 559 -20.15 84.73 -1.27
C ASP A 559 -19.02 84.29 -2.22
N GLY A 560 -18.59 85.16 -3.13
CA GLY A 560 -17.55 84.84 -4.10
C GLY A 560 -16.97 86.03 -4.86
N THR A 561 -15.92 85.77 -5.61
CA THR A 561 -15.26 86.72 -6.51
C THR A 561 -15.18 86.12 -7.91
N GLU A 562 -15.70 86.84 -8.91
CA GLU A 562 -15.59 86.52 -10.33
C GLU A 562 -14.51 87.36 -11.01
N TYR A 563 -13.78 86.74 -11.94
CA TYR A 563 -12.67 87.31 -12.68
C TYR A 563 -12.85 87.07 -14.18
N ASN A 564 -12.26 87.94 -15.00
CA ASN A 564 -12.16 87.69 -16.44
C ASN A 564 -11.01 86.71 -16.77
N LYS A 565 -10.92 86.29 -18.04
CA LYS A 565 -9.84 85.39 -18.53
C LYS A 565 -8.41 85.94 -18.43
N THR A 566 -8.24 87.20 -18.04
CA THR A 566 -6.91 87.82 -17.79
C THR A 566 -6.58 87.91 -16.30
N GLY A 567 -7.49 87.46 -15.43
CA GLY A 567 -7.36 87.53 -13.96
C GLY A 567 -7.78 88.87 -13.34
N ALA A 568 -8.43 89.76 -14.10
CA ALA A 568 -8.97 91.00 -13.54
C ALA A 568 -10.35 90.75 -12.92
N LYS A 569 -10.57 91.23 -11.69
CA LYS A 569 -11.86 91.12 -10.98
C LYS A 569 -12.98 91.76 -11.80
N ILE A 570 -14.11 91.08 -11.87
CA ILE A 570 -15.37 91.55 -12.46
C ILE A 570 -16.37 91.88 -11.35
N TYR A 571 -16.54 90.97 -10.39
CA TYR A 571 -17.51 91.10 -9.32
C TYR A 571 -16.99 90.47 -8.04
N GLU A 572 -17.27 91.07 -6.88
CA GLU A 572 -17.00 90.51 -5.55
C GLU A 572 -18.24 90.74 -4.69
N GLY A 573 -18.88 89.68 -4.21
CA GLY A 573 -20.14 89.80 -3.49
C GLY A 573 -20.92 88.49 -3.45
N ARG A 574 -22.21 88.59 -3.15
CA ARG A 574 -23.07 87.42 -3.03
C ARG A 574 -23.68 87.01 -4.38
N PHE A 575 -23.84 85.71 -4.55
CA PHE A 575 -24.43 85.05 -5.71
C PHE A 575 -25.65 84.24 -5.28
N GLN A 576 -26.63 84.12 -6.16
CA GLN A 576 -27.76 83.22 -6.00
C GLN A 576 -28.09 82.59 -7.35
N LEU A 577 -27.96 81.26 -7.44
CA LEU A 577 -28.19 80.47 -8.65
C LEU A 577 -27.50 81.04 -9.90
N GLY A 578 -26.23 81.43 -9.77
CA GLY A 578 -25.39 81.93 -10.87
C GLY A 578 -25.58 83.41 -11.20
N THR A 579 -26.35 84.17 -10.40
CA THR A 579 -26.57 85.61 -10.62
C THR A 579 -26.11 86.45 -9.44
N TYR A 580 -25.62 87.67 -9.70
CA TYR A 580 -25.28 88.63 -8.64
C TYR A 580 -26.52 88.95 -7.80
N SER A 581 -26.40 88.84 -6.48
CA SER A 581 -27.50 88.98 -5.52
C SER A 581 -26.98 89.47 -4.17
N GLY A 582 -27.74 90.24 -3.40
CA GLY A 582 -27.28 90.77 -2.11
C GLY A 582 -26.15 91.81 -2.26
N SER A 583 -25.38 92.05 -1.19
CA SER A 583 -24.29 93.02 -1.20
C SER A 583 -23.14 92.60 -2.13
N GLY A 584 -22.63 93.51 -2.96
CA GLY A 584 -21.44 93.28 -3.79
C GLY A 584 -20.84 94.53 -4.44
N VAL A 585 -19.72 94.32 -5.13
CA VAL A 585 -18.92 95.33 -5.83
C VAL A 585 -18.66 94.84 -7.26
N LEU A 586 -19.03 95.65 -8.25
CA LEU A 586 -18.74 95.43 -9.67
C LEU A 586 -17.53 96.30 -10.08
N TYR A 587 -16.61 95.73 -10.83
CA TYR A 587 -15.36 96.35 -11.26
C TYR A 587 -15.28 96.50 -12.78
N ASP A 588 -14.56 97.53 -13.24
CA ASP A 588 -14.12 97.66 -14.63
C ASP A 588 -12.87 96.80 -14.83
N PRO A 589 -12.93 95.72 -15.63
CA PRO A 589 -11.81 94.81 -15.78
C PRO A 589 -10.58 95.44 -16.46
N ALA A 590 -10.73 96.55 -17.18
CA ALA A 590 -9.62 97.24 -17.85
C ALA A 590 -8.86 98.19 -16.92
N THR A 591 -9.57 98.81 -15.96
CA THR A 591 -9.01 99.85 -15.09
C THR A 591 -8.91 99.47 -13.61
N GLY A 592 -9.60 98.40 -13.20
CA GLY A 592 -9.74 97.99 -11.79
C GLY A 592 -10.62 98.93 -10.96
N LYS A 593 -11.29 99.91 -11.58
CA LYS A 593 -12.16 100.86 -10.87
C LYS A 593 -13.50 100.22 -10.52
N VAL A 594 -14.04 100.57 -9.36
CA VAL A 594 -15.41 100.19 -8.97
C VAL A 594 -16.40 100.89 -9.91
N LEU A 595 -17.21 100.11 -10.61
CA LEU A 595 -18.31 100.56 -11.47
C LEU A 595 -19.60 100.73 -10.69
N ALA A 596 -19.87 99.82 -9.76
CA ALA A 596 -21.06 99.82 -8.92
C ALA A 596 -20.77 99.10 -7.61
N GLU A 597 -21.35 99.56 -6.51
CA GLU A 597 -21.30 98.89 -5.21
C GLU A 597 -22.66 99.06 -4.55
N GLY A 598 -23.22 98.01 -3.95
CA GLY A 598 -24.54 98.04 -3.32
C GLY A 598 -25.26 96.69 -3.31
N GLU A 599 -26.59 96.72 -3.19
CA GLU A 599 -27.45 95.53 -3.21
C GLU A 599 -27.86 95.16 -4.64
N PHE A 600 -27.59 93.91 -5.03
CA PHE A 600 -27.94 93.32 -6.32
C PHE A 600 -29.12 92.35 -6.19
N ARG A 601 -29.89 92.18 -7.26
CA ARG A 601 -30.87 91.09 -7.40
C ARG A 601 -30.97 90.69 -8.86
N ASN A 602 -30.81 89.40 -9.14
CA ASN A 602 -30.83 88.85 -10.50
C ASN A 602 -29.87 89.58 -11.45
N GLY A 603 -28.66 89.93 -10.97
CA GLY A 603 -27.65 90.62 -11.78
C GLY A 603 -27.79 92.15 -11.88
N VAL A 604 -28.86 92.74 -11.33
CA VAL A 604 -29.13 94.19 -11.42
C VAL A 604 -28.88 94.88 -10.07
N LEU A 605 -28.14 95.99 -10.07
CA LEU A 605 -27.99 96.85 -8.90
C LEU A 605 -29.34 97.50 -8.57
N LEU A 606 -29.91 97.16 -7.42
CA LEU A 606 -31.16 97.73 -6.92
C LEU A 606 -30.94 98.96 -6.04
N THR A 607 -29.92 98.91 -5.17
CA THR A 607 -29.68 99.99 -4.21
C THR A 607 -28.18 100.26 -4.13
N PRO A 608 -27.69 101.38 -4.69
CA PRO A 608 -26.29 101.77 -4.57
C PRO A 608 -25.86 101.96 -3.11
N LYS A 609 -24.60 101.71 -2.80
CA LYS A 609 -24.01 101.89 -1.46
C LYS A 609 -24.20 103.29 -0.90
N ALA A 610 -24.15 104.32 -1.75
CA ALA A 610 -24.43 105.70 -1.34
C ALA A 610 -25.83 105.87 -0.72
N GLU A 611 -26.83 105.12 -1.19
CA GLU A 611 -28.20 105.13 -0.66
C GLU A 611 -28.33 104.25 0.59
N LEU A 612 -27.61 103.12 0.66
CA LEU A 612 -27.54 102.25 1.85
C LEU A 612 -26.85 102.94 3.03
N ASP A 613 -25.78 103.67 2.76
CA ASP A 613 -25.03 104.43 3.76
C ASP A 613 -25.85 105.65 4.26
N ALA A 614 -26.60 106.31 3.36
CA ALA A 614 -27.55 107.36 3.72
C ALA A 614 -28.73 106.84 4.57
N ALA A 615 -29.20 105.61 4.34
CA ALA A 615 -30.25 104.98 5.14
C ALA A 615 -29.77 104.53 6.54
N LYS A 616 -28.46 104.31 6.73
CA LYS A 616 -27.87 103.92 8.02
C LYS A 616 -27.50 105.11 8.93
N ASN A 617 -27.45 106.35 8.40
CA ASN A 617 -27.16 107.57 9.16
C ASN A 617 -28.07 108.75 8.72
N PRO A 618 -29.25 108.93 9.33
CA PRO A 618 -30.15 110.02 8.99
C PRO A 618 -29.82 111.28 9.82
N THR A 619 -28.72 111.97 9.52
CA THR A 619 -28.48 113.33 10.02
C THR A 619 -27.52 114.09 9.10
N GLU A 620 -28.06 114.90 8.19
CA GLU A 620 -28.05 116.36 8.31
C GLU A 620 -28.82 116.99 7.14
N ALA A 621 -29.83 117.79 7.51
CA ALA A 621 -30.61 118.67 6.65
C ALA A 621 -29.71 119.82 6.14
N GLU A 622 -29.98 120.50 5.02
CA GLU A 622 -31.06 121.47 4.90
C GLU A 622 -31.21 121.98 3.44
N THR A 623 -32.46 121.93 2.97
CA THR A 623 -33.21 122.97 2.22
C THR A 623 -32.52 123.80 1.12
N GLU A 624 -33.00 123.65 -0.11
CA GLU A 624 -33.59 124.77 -0.88
C GLU A 624 -34.85 124.30 -1.64
N ALA A 625 -35.78 125.23 -1.79
CA ALA A 625 -37.21 125.01 -1.95
C ALA A 625 -37.71 125.09 -3.40
N SER A 626 -38.81 124.38 -3.69
CA SER A 626 -39.94 124.77 -4.58
C SER A 626 -40.76 123.51 -4.87
N GLY A 627 -41.94 123.32 -4.25
CA GLY A 627 -43.24 123.59 -4.88
C GLY A 627 -43.58 122.51 -5.93
N THR A 628 -44.63 121.71 -5.88
CA THR A 628 -46.04 122.00 -5.52
C THR A 628 -46.80 120.66 -5.50
N GLU A 629 -47.77 120.50 -4.57
CA GLU A 629 -49.09 119.80 -4.64
C GLU A 629 -49.29 118.55 -5.53
N ALA A 630 -50.03 117.50 -5.18
CA ALA A 630 -51.04 117.24 -4.15
C ALA A 630 -51.13 115.70 -3.98
N GLY A 631 -51.34 115.17 -2.77
CA GLY A 631 -52.69 114.82 -2.28
C GLY A 631 -52.78 113.29 -2.15
N ALA A 632 -52.63 112.76 -0.93
CA ALA A 632 -53.72 112.29 -0.08
C ALA A 632 -54.27 110.91 -0.55
N THR A 633 -54.44 109.87 0.27
CA THR A 633 -54.53 109.68 1.73
C THR A 633 -54.57 108.15 1.93
N GLU A 634 -53.74 107.59 2.80
CA GLU A 634 -54.11 107.10 4.14
C GLU A 634 -55.19 106.01 4.19
N SER A 635 -54.81 104.85 4.71
CA SER A 635 -55.18 104.36 6.06
C SER A 635 -54.95 102.84 6.07
N GLU A 636 -53.90 102.37 6.74
CA GLU A 636 -53.78 102.17 8.18
C GLU A 636 -54.43 100.89 8.72
N SER A 637 -53.62 100.30 9.60
CA SER A 637 -53.94 99.47 10.76
C SER A 637 -53.71 97.97 10.54
N SER A 638 -52.53 97.44 10.88
CA SER A 638 -51.81 97.41 12.17
C SER A 638 -52.27 96.31 13.10
N SER A 639 -51.27 95.87 13.87
CA SER A 639 -51.30 95.03 15.06
C SER A 639 -51.30 93.53 14.76
N GLY A 640 -50.35 92.75 15.27
CA GLY A 640 -49.22 93.10 16.13
C GLY A 640 -48.81 91.88 16.94
N ALA A 641 -47.50 91.81 17.21
CA ALA A 641 -46.85 91.06 18.29
C ALA A 641 -46.97 89.52 18.27
N ALA A 642 -46.02 88.74 18.78
CA ALA A 642 -44.62 88.92 19.13
C ALA A 642 -44.09 87.52 19.45
N ALA A 643 -42.81 87.31 19.13
CA ALA A 643 -41.82 86.55 19.88
C ALA A 643 -41.94 85.02 20.13
N ALA A 644 -40.75 84.44 20.01
CA ALA A 644 -40.16 83.33 20.75
C ALA A 644 -40.24 81.92 20.15
N SER A 645 -39.07 81.55 19.63
CA SER A 645 -38.43 80.23 19.55
C SER A 645 -39.01 79.09 20.39
N GLU A 646 -39.08 77.91 19.80
CA GLU A 646 -38.22 76.75 20.12
C GLU A 646 -38.48 75.62 19.11
N ASN A 647 -37.39 75.04 18.61
CA ASN A 647 -37.32 73.72 17.95
C ASN A 647 -37.32 72.64 19.08
N PRO A 648 -37.40 71.31 18.86
CA PRO A 648 -37.44 70.58 17.58
C PRO A 648 -38.36 69.33 17.54
N SER A 649 -38.41 68.71 16.35
CA SER A 649 -38.38 67.26 16.08
C SER A 649 -39.39 66.31 16.73
N GLY A 650 -40.14 65.59 15.88
CA GLY A 650 -40.28 64.14 16.04
C GLY A 650 -41.63 63.52 15.63
N LYS A 651 -41.52 62.52 14.72
CA LYS A 651 -42.40 61.32 14.58
C LYS A 651 -43.80 61.54 13.99
N GLN A 652 -44.44 60.63 13.26
CA GLN A 652 -44.15 59.30 12.69
C GLN A 652 -45.35 59.00 11.75
N GLU A 653 -45.20 57.97 10.89
CA GLU A 653 -46.28 57.14 10.32
C GLU A 653 -47.18 57.82 9.26
N SER A 654 -47.64 57.17 8.19
CA SER A 654 -47.87 55.75 7.91
C SER A 654 -48.00 55.52 6.39
N ALA A 655 -47.66 54.32 5.94
CA ALA A 655 -48.01 53.75 4.62
C ALA A 655 -49.55 53.61 4.43
N PRO A 656 -50.10 53.27 3.25
CA PRO A 656 -49.94 51.93 2.62
C PRO A 656 -49.98 51.86 1.06
N GLU A 657 -49.70 50.65 0.55
CA GLU A 657 -50.15 50.00 -0.72
C GLU A 657 -49.80 50.70 -2.07
N ASP A 658 -49.45 50.02 -3.18
CA ASP A 658 -49.77 48.67 -3.64
C ASP A 658 -48.79 48.23 -4.75
N THR A 659 -48.69 46.91 -4.92
CA THR A 659 -47.86 46.21 -5.91
C THR A 659 -48.69 45.64 -7.06
N GLU A 660 -48.15 45.70 -8.28
CA GLU A 660 -48.55 44.82 -9.39
C GLU A 660 -47.31 44.46 -10.23
N GLN A 661 -46.99 43.16 -10.34
CA GLN A 661 -46.58 42.47 -11.58
C GLN A 661 -46.26 40.97 -11.35
N VAL A 662 -46.58 40.18 -12.38
CA VAL A 662 -46.56 38.71 -12.56
C VAL A 662 -45.96 38.45 -13.97
N PRO A 663 -45.50 37.26 -14.46
CA PRO A 663 -45.05 35.98 -13.87
C PRO A 663 -43.66 35.43 -14.37
N GLY A 664 -43.05 34.54 -13.56
CA GLY A 664 -42.59 33.17 -13.89
C GLY A 664 -41.58 32.84 -15.02
N ARG A 665 -40.47 32.16 -14.66
CA ARG A 665 -39.96 30.94 -15.34
C ARG A 665 -38.93 30.14 -14.51
N THR A 666 -39.41 29.00 -13.99
CA THR A 666 -38.77 27.68 -13.78
C THR A 666 -37.26 27.55 -13.48
N LYS A 667 -36.95 27.17 -12.22
CA LYS A 667 -35.75 26.43 -11.81
C LYS A 667 -35.83 24.97 -12.30
N LYS A 668 -34.76 24.47 -12.93
CA LYS A 668 -34.48 23.04 -13.08
C LYS A 668 -33.45 22.65 -12.01
N THR A 669 -33.85 21.74 -11.14
CA THR A 669 -33.01 20.99 -10.19
C THR A 669 -32.58 19.68 -10.86
N GLY A 670 -31.28 19.40 -10.95
CA GLY A 670 -30.72 18.03 -11.02
C GLY A 670 -29.93 17.86 -9.72
N ILE A 671 -30.30 17.00 -8.77
CA ILE A 671 -30.26 15.53 -8.74
C ILE A 671 -28.85 15.02 -9.05
N GLY A 672 -28.06 14.86 -7.99
CA GLY A 672 -26.89 13.97 -7.99
C GLY A 672 -27.33 12.53 -7.71
N PRO A 673 -26.52 11.52 -8.07
CA PRO A 673 -26.70 10.17 -7.58
C PRO A 673 -25.77 9.89 -6.38
N GLY A 674 -26.38 9.54 -5.26
CA GLY A 674 -25.74 8.77 -4.20
C GLY A 674 -25.75 7.28 -4.56
N TYR A 675 -24.72 6.57 -4.12
CA TYR A 675 -24.57 5.13 -4.29
C TYR A 675 -25.05 4.39 -3.04
N GLU A 676 -26.05 3.53 -3.22
CA GLU A 676 -26.35 2.34 -2.42
C GLU A 676 -26.32 1.15 -3.40
N ASP A 677 -25.30 0.30 -3.32
CA ASP A 677 -25.37 -1.15 -3.08
C ASP A 677 -23.95 -1.73 -3.07
#